data_AF-A0A8E8KBV2-F1
#
_entry.id   AF-A0A8E8KBV2-F1
#
_cell.length_a   1.000
_cell.length_b   1.000
_cell.length_c   1.000
_cell.angle_alpha   90.00
_cell.angle_beta   90.00
_cell.angle_gamma   90.00
#
_symmetry.space_group_name_H-M   'P 1'
#
loop_
_entity.id
_entity.type
_entity.pdbx_description
1 polymer ?
#
loop_
_entity_poly.entity_id
_entity_poly.type
_entity_poly.pdbx_seq_one_letter_code
_entity_poly.pdbx_strand_id
1 'polypeptide(L)'
;MSETSSIRYPKNWTHDAVQTYLTQESQQKSREHFEKTHVPIRRIKVTRNNSVPGFDDEYIDEETFRDGVVSSDLKADNRMFFVVGESGSGKSELCQWLQYELQDRSEVSGGDFTHVPIHIPRQVREPREVLGRLADYLDDANLDEAKQLANLPPSGVFEKTIGTITVAFEKGDPVVQLVKDDEFRETIRENLEEYVDSFDDPESELEFEPISEEKLSELFDQYPGARNEYGNQRASPEEELFDIITRQAKDAIKDMLYVGDIKETLRQINERFQEREERPVLIIEDLTGFTIFQHEILSFFSDLGASNWDVVIGVTTGMEQKLVEGRRADVASQDTINDRISARVTLTEQTDDGSKTLFLEQENVHVDLARTYLVAIKEDSNCEFSPMPSISEKEIDDVFGEDLYPFNERFLTRIYENLQEDEQRKQTPRVYLKFVLEGLLDNDKPPFQHAELLDTLGKVRCMITADHQGLDRNVLKWYGVEDSEAGVQRVDPRIPETFGVGSDGTIPLTTSDTEFCPECSAPLEETESGALVCRNCDTTCDDCGSPMEQREEFWVCTSDSSHQKPIGGKRELFENRLQDLLDWRGEGATFNKTSHIEDGAEQAIRFFYDQPESLVRPECRSSDAAVLRWTKGSRKVPIHIDNGDSPSYRKVVIGPELPESLLKDLLRIGIYDETTVEEHVQNGAVDAQSLRTWAEGAVSEFRTNLERDIKEEFGADIDQIALFGKYLLNIFTGNGAEFSAEALAEPVDMNRFAVTAKPSDLDVDMSGFDTYGESLLGLFHARFHLRANMVDYERLESHVKATSPNELCSAVKGMSAGILGFKIGPTRKETIDLKEFLTQPSHFGFRSTGRSLHEYARENEYEETLNGLMGNFTELKRFYESADSPSDIDLLTVENAYDSLPSRYPPESVKTLKELDEDEREEYDKALERIDDITERLEESYSMWDFLSVYYDVAQLKYGSFRDQFKLLKSFRDDLKELDGELLARITELQQEIEINIDTQPFVNCQQVASDFLDDLEVSQ
;
A
#
# COMPACT_ATOMS: atom_id res chain seq x y z
N MET A 1 29.71 -5.95 0.68
CA MET A 1 30.57 -7.12 0.37
C MET A 1 32.04 -6.74 0.53
N SER A 2 32.61 -6.99 1.71
CA SER A 2 34.05 -6.81 2.00
C SER A 2 34.69 -8.17 2.28
N GLU A 3 35.94 -8.31 1.84
CA GLU A 3 36.77 -9.51 1.89
C GLU A 3 36.84 -10.10 3.31
N THR A 4 36.16 -11.23 3.55
CA THR A 4 36.35 -12.04 4.77
C THR A 4 37.49 -13.02 4.52
N SER A 5 38.60 -12.82 5.23
CA SER A 5 39.70 -13.77 5.32
C SER A 5 39.19 -15.15 5.71
N SER A 6 39.57 -16.18 4.94
CA SER A 6 39.12 -17.57 5.14
C SER A 6 39.76 -18.17 6.39
N ILE A 7 39.12 -17.96 7.55
CA ILE A 7 39.47 -18.67 8.79
C ILE A 7 38.97 -20.11 8.66
N ARG A 8 39.89 -21.08 8.76
CA ARG A 8 39.57 -22.50 8.93
C ARG A 8 39.84 -22.90 10.37
N TYR A 9 38.93 -23.66 10.95
CA TYR A 9 39.02 -24.17 12.32
C TYR A 9 39.19 -25.71 12.30
N PRO A 10 39.80 -26.32 13.34
CA PRO A 10 40.04 -27.76 13.35
C PRO A 10 38.72 -28.53 13.55
N LYS A 11 38.45 -29.55 12.74
CA LYS A 11 37.28 -30.44 12.90
C LYS A 11 37.72 -31.81 13.42
N ASN A 12 36.93 -32.42 14.30
CA ASN A 12 37.10 -33.82 14.72
C ASN A 12 36.04 -34.76 14.13
N TRP A 13 35.40 -34.37 13.03
CA TRP A 13 34.43 -35.18 12.31
C TRP A 13 34.66 -35.16 10.80
N THR A 14 34.09 -36.15 10.10
CA THR A 14 34.02 -36.21 8.63
C THR A 14 32.64 -35.80 8.11
N HIS A 15 32.58 -35.30 6.87
CA HIS A 15 31.33 -35.00 6.19
C HIS A 15 30.43 -36.24 6.04
N ASP A 16 31.04 -37.39 5.72
CA ASP A 16 30.32 -38.67 5.56
C ASP A 16 29.63 -39.10 6.87
N ALA A 17 30.29 -38.90 8.03
CA ALA A 17 29.69 -39.19 9.33
C ALA A 17 28.54 -38.24 9.67
N VAL A 18 28.67 -36.95 9.33
CA VAL A 18 27.59 -35.95 9.53
C VAL A 18 26.34 -36.36 8.74
N GLN A 19 26.48 -36.69 7.45
CA GLN A 19 25.35 -37.12 6.60
C GLN A 19 24.74 -38.46 7.03
N THR A 20 25.53 -39.33 7.67
CA THR A 20 25.06 -40.64 8.15
C THR A 20 24.11 -40.52 9.36
N TYR A 21 24.36 -39.56 10.26
CA TYR A 21 23.56 -39.39 11.48
C TYR A 21 22.53 -38.25 11.39
N LEU A 22 22.79 -37.17 10.64
CA LEU A 22 21.84 -36.07 10.43
C LEU A 22 20.98 -36.32 9.19
N THR A 23 20.12 -37.33 9.29
CA THR A 23 19.17 -37.71 8.24
C THR A 23 17.87 -36.90 8.34
N GLN A 24 17.12 -36.79 7.24
CA GLN A 24 15.82 -36.10 7.26
C GLN A 24 14.77 -36.89 8.03
N GLU A 25 14.83 -38.22 7.95
CA GLU A 25 13.89 -39.13 8.59
C GLU A 25 14.62 -40.15 9.47
N SER A 26 14.00 -40.55 10.57
CA SER A 26 14.53 -41.56 11.50
C SER A 26 14.74 -42.92 10.81
N GLN A 27 13.87 -43.26 9.84
CA GLN A 27 13.94 -44.50 9.06
C GLN A 27 15.15 -44.63 8.12
N GLN A 28 15.80 -43.50 7.79
CA GLN A 28 17.00 -43.53 6.95
C GLN A 28 18.20 -44.11 7.72
N LYS A 29 18.08 -44.23 9.05
CA LYS A 29 19.10 -44.80 9.93
C LYS A 29 18.90 -46.31 10.08
N SER A 30 20.01 -47.04 10.18
CA SER A 30 19.96 -48.40 10.71
C SER A 30 19.47 -48.37 12.16
N ARG A 31 18.93 -49.49 12.66
CA ARG A 31 18.52 -49.61 14.07
C ARG A 31 19.64 -49.24 15.03
N GLU A 32 20.88 -49.66 14.76
CA GLU A 32 22.05 -49.31 15.58
C GLU A 32 22.31 -47.78 15.59
N HIS A 33 22.19 -47.12 14.44
CA HIS A 33 22.38 -45.67 14.35
C HIS A 33 21.23 -44.89 15.02
N PHE A 34 20.00 -45.41 14.94
CA PHE A 34 18.85 -44.87 15.66
C PHE A 34 19.07 -44.94 17.17
N GLU A 35 19.41 -46.11 17.72
CA GLU A 35 19.64 -46.30 19.16
C GLU A 35 20.77 -45.41 19.72
N LYS A 36 21.81 -45.11 18.92
CA LYS A 36 22.88 -44.15 19.29
C LYS A 36 22.44 -42.69 19.32
N THR A 37 21.40 -42.32 18.58
CA THR A 37 20.97 -40.93 18.41
C THR A 37 19.60 -40.62 19.01
N HIS A 38 18.91 -41.63 19.53
CA HIS A 38 17.61 -41.49 20.15
C HIS A 38 17.73 -40.77 21.51
N VAL A 39 16.94 -39.71 21.67
CA VAL A 39 16.81 -38.97 22.93
C VAL A 39 15.39 -39.16 23.46
N PRO A 40 15.23 -39.67 24.70
CA PRO A 40 13.91 -39.99 25.24
C PRO A 40 12.93 -38.81 25.25
N ILE A 41 11.73 -39.02 24.70
CA ILE A 41 10.66 -38.02 24.68
C ILE A 41 9.93 -38.06 26.03
N ARG A 42 10.37 -37.22 26.96
CA ARG A 42 9.86 -37.18 28.34
C ARG A 42 8.67 -36.26 28.59
N ARG A 43 8.21 -35.54 27.57
CA ARG A 43 7.11 -34.58 27.69
C ARG A 43 6.15 -34.64 26.51
N ILE A 44 5.18 -35.52 26.64
CA ILE A 44 4.07 -35.75 25.71
C ILE A 44 2.79 -35.26 26.39
N LYS A 45 2.09 -34.27 25.83
CA LYS A 45 0.88 -33.70 26.46
C LYS A 45 -0.34 -34.57 26.17
N VAL A 46 -1.06 -35.01 27.20
CA VAL A 46 -2.32 -35.74 27.05
C VAL A 46 -3.47 -34.74 26.91
N THR A 47 -4.02 -34.62 25.71
CA THR A 47 -5.13 -33.67 25.43
C THR A 47 -6.50 -34.32 25.50
N ARG A 48 -6.57 -35.65 25.43
CA ARG A 48 -7.77 -36.42 25.70
C ARG A 48 -7.40 -37.81 26.19
N ASN A 49 -8.08 -38.27 27.24
CA ASN A 49 -8.03 -39.66 27.69
C ASN A 49 -9.46 -40.13 27.97
N ASN A 50 -9.95 -41.11 27.21
CA ASN A 50 -11.30 -41.65 27.39
C ASN A 50 -11.30 -42.94 28.22
N SER A 51 -10.19 -43.69 28.28
CA SER A 51 -10.17 -45.02 28.91
C SER A 51 -8.78 -45.67 29.08
N VAL A 52 -7.68 -44.93 28.88
CA VAL A 52 -6.31 -45.48 28.91
C VAL A 52 -5.73 -45.34 30.32
N PRO A 53 -5.36 -46.44 30.99
CA PRO A 53 -4.70 -46.39 32.29
C PRO A 53 -3.33 -45.73 32.22
N GLY A 54 -2.98 -44.91 33.21
CA GLY A 54 -1.66 -44.24 33.29
C GLY A 54 -1.56 -42.92 32.55
N PHE A 55 -2.59 -42.52 31.78
CA PHE A 55 -2.67 -41.22 31.10
C PHE A 55 -3.48 -40.21 31.94
N ASP A 56 -3.31 -40.26 33.26
CA ASP A 56 -4.01 -39.37 34.21
C ASP A 56 -3.27 -38.03 34.40
N ASP A 57 -1.96 -38.01 34.11
CA ASP A 57 -1.12 -36.83 34.18
C ASP A 57 -1.23 -35.99 32.90
N GLU A 58 -1.06 -34.67 33.03
CA GLU A 58 -1.09 -33.74 31.90
C GLU A 58 0.02 -34.02 30.88
N TYR A 59 1.19 -34.44 31.38
CA TYR A 59 2.34 -34.82 30.56
C TYR A 59 2.80 -36.22 30.94
N ILE A 60 3.08 -37.04 29.91
CA ILE A 60 3.61 -38.40 30.04
C ILE A 60 4.94 -38.51 29.28
N ASP A 61 5.72 -39.56 29.57
CA ASP A 61 6.90 -39.94 28.79
C ASP A 61 6.58 -41.06 27.77
N GLU A 62 7.52 -41.35 26.89
CA GLU A 62 7.40 -42.40 25.88
C GLU A 62 7.18 -43.81 26.48
N GLU A 63 7.76 -44.11 27.64
CA GLU A 63 7.53 -45.38 28.36
C GLU A 63 6.10 -45.53 28.83
N THR A 64 5.55 -44.48 29.43
CA THR A 64 4.15 -44.41 29.85
C THR A 64 3.23 -44.50 28.63
N PHE A 65 3.57 -43.83 27.52
CA PHE A 65 2.82 -43.92 26.26
C PHE A 65 2.77 -45.37 25.74
N ARG A 66 3.92 -46.04 25.66
CA ARG A 66 4.01 -47.47 25.30
C ARG A 66 3.14 -48.33 26.20
N ASP A 67 3.28 -48.17 27.52
CA ASP A 67 2.55 -48.97 28.51
C ASP A 67 1.02 -48.77 28.39
N GLY A 68 0.58 -47.55 28.05
CA GLY A 68 -0.81 -47.25 27.69
C GLY A 68 -1.26 -47.98 26.43
N VAL A 69 -0.44 -47.99 25.36
CA VAL A 69 -0.73 -48.69 24.10
C VAL A 69 -0.82 -50.21 24.31
N VAL A 70 -0.02 -50.81 25.18
CA VAL A 70 -0.05 -52.27 25.44
C VAL A 70 -0.94 -52.68 26.61
N SER A 71 -1.68 -51.76 27.21
CA SER A 71 -2.56 -52.05 28.36
C SER A 71 -3.83 -52.87 28.03
N SER A 72 -4.04 -53.26 26.78
CA SER A 72 -5.19 -54.06 26.32
C SER A 72 -5.00 -55.55 26.57
N ASP A 73 -6.13 -56.23 26.76
CA ASP A 73 -6.22 -57.69 26.64
C ASP A 73 -6.57 -58.10 25.19
N LEU A 74 -6.37 -59.38 24.85
CA LEU A 74 -6.69 -59.97 23.53
C LEU A 74 -8.12 -59.68 23.04
N LYS A 75 -9.09 -59.56 23.95
CA LYS A 75 -10.52 -59.35 23.66
C LYS A 75 -10.97 -57.89 23.74
N ALA A 76 -10.07 -56.96 24.04
CA ALA A 76 -10.43 -55.55 24.08
C ALA A 76 -10.87 -55.07 22.70
N ASP A 77 -11.87 -54.20 22.66
CA ASP A 77 -12.34 -53.52 21.45
C ASP A 77 -11.21 -52.75 20.74
N ASN A 78 -11.48 -52.24 19.54
CA ASN A 78 -10.53 -51.38 18.84
C ASN A 78 -10.18 -50.15 19.68
N ARG A 79 -8.89 -49.82 19.79
CA ARG A 79 -8.39 -48.63 20.48
C ARG A 79 -7.56 -47.78 19.55
N MET A 80 -7.88 -46.49 19.48
CA MET A 80 -7.18 -45.53 18.63
C MET A 80 -6.44 -44.51 19.49
N PHE A 81 -5.15 -44.33 19.20
CA PHE A 81 -4.25 -43.39 19.84
C PHE A 81 -3.79 -42.39 18.79
N PHE A 82 -4.09 -41.11 18.98
CA PHE A 82 -3.67 -40.05 18.06
C PHE A 82 -2.45 -39.35 18.63
N VAL A 83 -1.36 -39.35 17.87
CA VAL A 83 -0.13 -38.60 18.16
C VAL A 83 -0.12 -37.37 17.27
N VAL A 84 -0.55 -36.24 17.83
CA VAL A 84 -0.66 -34.98 17.11
C VAL A 84 0.61 -34.17 17.26
N GLY A 85 1.11 -33.62 16.16
CA GLY A 85 2.21 -32.67 16.22
C GLY A 85 2.64 -32.17 14.86
N GLU A 86 3.33 -31.04 14.83
CA GLU A 86 3.84 -30.47 13.58
C GLU A 86 4.81 -31.38 12.84
N SER A 87 5.07 -31.10 11.56
CA SER A 87 6.16 -31.74 10.82
C SER A 87 7.49 -31.52 11.57
N GLY A 88 8.28 -32.60 11.72
CA GLY A 88 9.57 -32.53 12.41
C GLY A 88 9.55 -32.57 13.95
N SER A 89 8.38 -32.64 14.59
CA SER A 89 8.21 -32.62 16.06
C SER A 89 8.64 -33.89 16.82
N GLY A 90 9.12 -34.93 16.12
CA GLY A 90 9.47 -36.22 16.74
C GLY A 90 8.37 -37.28 16.72
N LYS A 91 7.29 -37.11 15.93
CA LYS A 91 6.26 -38.16 15.74
C LYS A 91 6.83 -39.47 15.20
N SER A 92 7.58 -39.40 14.11
CA SER A 92 8.23 -40.57 13.49
C SER A 92 9.28 -41.18 14.41
N GLU A 93 9.98 -40.36 15.20
CA GLU A 93 10.92 -40.83 16.23
C GLU A 93 10.20 -41.66 17.29
N LEU A 94 9.08 -41.17 17.83
CA LEU A 94 8.26 -41.88 18.82
C LEU A 94 7.65 -43.17 18.26
N CYS A 95 7.14 -43.14 17.03
CA CYS A 95 6.57 -44.30 16.35
C CYS A 95 7.62 -45.37 16.09
N GLN A 96 8.82 -44.98 15.65
CA GLN A 96 9.92 -45.91 15.40
C GLN A 96 10.48 -46.51 16.68
N TRP A 97 10.65 -45.69 17.73
CA TRP A 97 11.02 -46.19 19.05
C TRP A 97 10.00 -47.20 19.57
N LEU A 98 8.69 -46.90 19.46
CA LEU A 98 7.62 -47.81 19.86
C LEU A 98 7.66 -49.13 19.08
N GLN A 99 7.96 -49.09 17.78
CA GLN A 99 8.13 -50.30 16.99
C GLN A 99 9.25 -51.19 17.55
N TYR A 100 10.45 -50.63 17.76
CA TYR A 100 11.61 -51.41 18.24
C TYR A 100 11.37 -52.00 19.63
N GLU A 101 10.79 -51.21 20.55
CA GLU A 101 10.44 -51.67 21.90
C GLU A 101 9.45 -52.83 21.90
N LEU A 102 8.44 -52.78 21.01
CA LEU A 102 7.46 -53.86 20.89
C LEU A 102 8.05 -55.11 20.22
N GLN A 103 8.92 -54.93 19.23
CA GLN A 103 9.64 -56.05 18.59
C GLN A 103 10.50 -56.80 19.60
N ASP A 104 11.32 -56.09 20.38
CA ASP A 104 12.20 -56.71 21.38
C ASP A 104 11.44 -57.47 22.46
N ARG A 105 10.30 -56.93 22.91
CA ARG A 105 9.44 -57.62 23.88
C ARG A 105 8.78 -58.86 23.30
N SER A 106 8.37 -58.82 22.02
CA SER A 106 7.77 -59.97 21.34
C SER A 106 8.75 -61.14 21.16
N GLU A 107 10.05 -60.86 20.97
CA GLU A 107 11.09 -61.90 20.84
C GLU A 107 11.46 -62.58 22.16
N VAL A 108 11.27 -61.90 23.30
CA VAL A 108 11.64 -62.38 24.64
C VAL A 108 10.50 -63.13 25.35
N SER A 109 9.24 -62.87 24.98
CA SER A 109 8.04 -63.38 25.66
C SER A 109 7.57 -64.73 25.13
N GLY A 110 8.20 -65.81 25.59
CA GLY A 110 7.91 -67.19 25.15
C GLY A 110 6.70 -67.89 25.78
N GLY A 111 5.57 -67.23 26.13
CA GLY A 111 4.48 -68.03 26.70
C GLY A 111 3.07 -67.51 27.02
N ASP A 112 2.72 -66.22 27.02
CA ASP A 112 1.33 -65.80 27.29
C ASP A 112 1.12 -64.37 26.75
N PHE A 113 0.41 -64.23 25.62
CA PHE A 113 -0.09 -62.97 25.02
C PHE A 113 0.94 -61.87 24.70
N THR A 114 1.05 -61.50 23.41
CA THR A 114 2.01 -60.48 22.94
C THR A 114 1.36 -59.45 22.01
N HIS A 115 1.85 -58.22 22.10
CA HIS A 115 1.54 -57.14 21.15
C HIS A 115 2.61 -57.12 20.06
N VAL A 116 2.18 -57.20 18.80
CA VAL A 116 3.07 -57.30 17.64
C VAL A 116 2.89 -56.05 16.76
N PRO A 117 3.97 -55.27 16.51
CA PRO A 117 3.86 -54.03 15.75
C PRO A 117 3.79 -54.28 14.24
N ILE A 118 2.83 -53.64 13.59
CA ILE A 118 2.72 -53.50 12.14
C ILE A 118 2.99 -52.02 11.83
N HIS A 119 4.18 -51.72 11.33
CA HIS A 119 4.61 -50.35 11.12
C HIS A 119 4.48 -49.91 9.66
N ILE A 120 3.79 -48.80 9.44
CA ILE A 120 3.66 -48.13 8.16
C ILE A 120 4.39 -46.79 8.24
N PRO A 121 5.65 -46.73 7.76
CA PRO A 121 6.45 -45.53 7.84
C PRO A 121 5.99 -44.47 6.84
N ARG A 122 6.34 -43.21 7.11
CA ARG A 122 5.97 -42.02 6.34
C ARG A 122 6.35 -42.06 4.86
N GLN A 123 7.41 -42.81 4.52
CA GLN A 123 7.87 -42.99 3.13
C GLN A 123 6.91 -43.88 2.32
N VAL A 124 6.07 -44.69 2.98
CA VAL A 124 5.11 -45.59 2.34
C VAL A 124 3.85 -44.79 2.04
N ARG A 125 3.88 -44.14 0.88
CA ARG A 125 2.83 -43.22 0.43
C ARG A 125 1.94 -43.83 -0.65
N GLU A 126 2.46 -44.82 -1.38
CA GLU A 126 1.68 -45.49 -2.42
C GLU A 126 0.64 -46.43 -1.78
N PRO A 127 -0.65 -46.28 -2.10
CA PRO A 127 -1.73 -47.18 -1.67
C PRO A 127 -1.43 -48.67 -1.84
N ARG A 128 -0.68 -49.01 -2.89
CA ARG A 128 -0.30 -50.37 -3.25
C ARG A 128 0.79 -50.93 -2.35
N GLU A 129 1.79 -50.13 -2.00
CA GLU A 129 2.86 -50.53 -1.09
C GLU A 129 2.30 -50.78 0.33
N VAL A 130 1.40 -49.90 0.79
CA VAL A 130 0.65 -50.08 2.04
C VAL A 130 -0.06 -51.44 2.09
N LEU A 131 -0.84 -51.76 1.04
CA LEU A 131 -1.54 -53.04 0.95
C LEU A 131 -0.58 -54.22 0.86
N GLY A 132 0.55 -54.07 0.15
CA GLY A 132 1.62 -55.06 0.08
C GLY A 132 2.18 -55.39 1.48
N ARG A 133 2.50 -54.36 2.27
CA ARG A 133 3.02 -54.53 3.64
C ARG A 133 2.01 -55.17 4.58
N LEU A 134 0.73 -54.79 4.49
CA LEU A 134 -0.33 -55.45 5.26
C LEU A 134 -0.51 -56.92 4.83
N ALA A 135 -0.39 -57.21 3.53
CA ALA A 135 -0.51 -58.55 2.97
C ALA A 135 0.67 -59.46 3.31
N ASP A 136 1.86 -58.94 3.60
CA ASP A 136 3.01 -59.76 3.98
C ASP A 136 2.83 -60.48 5.33
N TYR A 137 1.90 -60.01 6.18
CA TYR A 137 1.48 -60.73 7.39
C TYR A 137 0.47 -61.85 7.13
N LEU A 138 0.07 -62.05 5.88
CA LEU A 138 -0.88 -63.07 5.45
C LEU A 138 -0.16 -64.11 4.55
N ASP A 139 0.41 -65.17 5.16
CA ASP A 139 1.24 -66.23 4.52
C ASP A 139 0.55 -67.15 3.46
N ASP A 140 -0.44 -66.69 2.68
CA ASP A 140 -1.24 -67.60 1.81
C ASP A 140 -1.39 -67.16 0.34
N ALA A 141 -1.43 -68.16 -0.55
CA ALA A 141 -1.48 -68.02 -2.01
C ALA A 141 -2.77 -67.37 -2.57
N ASN A 142 -3.74 -67.05 -1.71
CA ASN A 142 -5.00 -66.39 -2.09
C ASN A 142 -4.86 -64.85 -2.23
N LEU A 143 -3.68 -64.29 -2.00
CA LEU A 143 -3.36 -62.86 -2.16
C LEU A 143 -2.65 -62.52 -3.49
N ASP A 144 -2.53 -63.48 -4.40
CA ASP A 144 -2.02 -63.21 -5.76
C ASP A 144 -2.85 -62.13 -6.47
N GLU A 145 -4.15 -61.98 -6.15
CA GLU A 145 -5.00 -60.92 -6.70
C GLU A 145 -4.62 -59.53 -6.17
N ALA A 146 -4.36 -59.36 -4.86
CA ALA A 146 -3.90 -58.10 -4.29
C ALA A 146 -2.51 -57.68 -4.81
N LYS A 147 -1.58 -58.66 -4.94
CA LYS A 147 -0.25 -58.45 -5.53
C LYS A 147 -0.30 -58.21 -7.06
N GLN A 148 -1.27 -58.76 -7.79
CA GLN A 148 -1.49 -58.50 -9.22
C GLN A 148 -2.17 -57.14 -9.49
N LEU A 149 -3.05 -56.68 -8.61
CA LEU A 149 -3.75 -55.37 -8.71
C LEU A 149 -2.81 -54.18 -8.48
N ALA A 150 -1.78 -54.35 -7.66
CA ALA A 150 -0.68 -53.40 -7.53
C ALA A 150 0.10 -53.15 -8.85
N ASN A 151 -0.08 -54.00 -9.87
CA ASN A 151 0.63 -53.93 -11.16
C ASN A 151 -0.21 -53.36 -12.33
N LEU A 152 -1.35 -52.70 -12.07
CA LEU A 152 -2.19 -52.09 -13.12
C LEU A 152 -1.55 -50.82 -13.72
N PRO A 153 -1.55 -50.65 -15.07
CA PRO A 153 -0.90 -49.51 -15.73
C PRO A 153 -1.67 -48.19 -15.53
N PRO A 154 -0.98 -47.03 -15.38
CA PRO A 154 -1.59 -45.71 -15.16
C PRO A 154 -2.65 -45.32 -16.20
N SER A 155 -2.43 -45.69 -17.47
CA SER A 155 -3.37 -45.47 -18.58
C SER A 155 -4.77 -46.05 -18.35
N GLY A 156 -4.89 -47.14 -17.57
CA GLY A 156 -6.20 -47.69 -17.20
C GLY A 156 -6.94 -46.78 -16.23
N VAL A 157 -6.23 -46.22 -15.24
CA VAL A 157 -6.76 -45.33 -14.19
C VAL A 157 -7.38 -44.10 -14.81
N PHE A 158 -6.67 -43.45 -15.72
CA PHE A 158 -7.16 -42.28 -16.43
C PHE A 158 -8.49 -42.52 -17.17
N GLU A 159 -8.59 -43.58 -17.97
CA GLU A 159 -9.79 -43.86 -18.79
C GLU A 159 -11.02 -44.17 -17.94
N LYS A 160 -10.85 -44.84 -16.80
CA LYS A 160 -11.97 -45.11 -15.87
C LYS A 160 -12.37 -43.87 -15.07
N THR A 161 -11.40 -43.04 -14.66
CA THR A 161 -11.66 -41.76 -13.99
C THR A 161 -12.49 -40.86 -14.88
N ILE A 162 -12.07 -40.66 -16.13
CA ILE A 162 -12.83 -39.88 -17.10
C ILE A 162 -14.19 -40.53 -17.40
N GLY A 163 -14.26 -41.85 -17.54
CA GLY A 163 -15.53 -42.56 -17.74
C GLY A 163 -16.53 -42.32 -16.61
N THR A 164 -16.08 -42.37 -15.36
CA THR A 164 -16.92 -42.19 -14.17
C THR A 164 -17.39 -40.74 -14.03
N ILE A 165 -16.49 -39.78 -14.25
CA ILE A 165 -16.82 -38.36 -14.32
C ILE A 165 -17.86 -38.12 -15.43
N THR A 166 -17.66 -38.69 -16.62
CA THR A 166 -18.59 -38.53 -17.76
C THR A 166 -19.99 -39.07 -17.42
N VAL A 167 -20.07 -40.23 -16.76
CA VAL A 167 -21.34 -40.84 -16.35
C VAL A 167 -22.09 -39.97 -15.33
N ALA A 168 -21.39 -39.32 -14.41
CA ALA A 168 -22.00 -38.46 -13.41
C ALA A 168 -22.73 -37.24 -14.01
N PHE A 169 -22.36 -36.82 -15.22
CA PHE A 169 -22.89 -35.64 -15.91
C PHE A 169 -23.84 -35.96 -17.08
N GLU A 170 -24.32 -37.21 -17.23
CA GLU A 170 -25.19 -37.65 -18.33
C GLU A 170 -26.54 -36.91 -18.51
N LYS A 171 -26.86 -35.94 -17.65
CA LYS A 171 -28.15 -35.21 -17.70
C LYS A 171 -28.11 -33.90 -18.51
N GLY A 172 -26.93 -33.42 -18.94
CA GLY A 172 -26.77 -32.14 -19.63
C GLY A 172 -25.87 -32.16 -20.86
N ASP A 173 -26.38 -31.74 -22.02
CA ASP A 173 -25.63 -31.63 -23.28
C ASP A 173 -24.39 -30.71 -23.16
N PRO A 174 -24.45 -29.54 -22.47
CA PRO A 174 -23.30 -28.65 -22.32
C PRO A 174 -22.18 -29.19 -21.41
N VAL A 175 -22.51 -29.82 -20.28
CA VAL A 175 -21.50 -30.37 -19.35
C VAL A 175 -20.83 -31.61 -19.95
N VAL A 176 -21.56 -32.41 -20.73
CA VAL A 176 -21.00 -33.54 -21.47
C VAL A 176 -20.01 -33.07 -22.55
N GLN A 177 -20.20 -31.89 -23.13
CA GLN A 177 -19.24 -31.30 -24.07
C GLN A 177 -17.96 -30.86 -23.36
N LEU A 178 -18.07 -30.23 -22.19
CA LEU A 178 -16.94 -29.86 -21.33
C LEU A 178 -16.10 -31.08 -20.93
N VAL A 179 -16.72 -32.16 -20.43
CA VAL A 179 -16.00 -33.37 -19.99
C VAL A 179 -15.36 -34.15 -21.15
N LYS A 180 -15.86 -33.95 -22.38
CA LYS A 180 -15.29 -34.54 -23.60
C LYS A 180 -14.25 -33.67 -24.27
N ASP A 181 -14.04 -32.46 -23.77
CA ASP A 181 -13.04 -31.54 -24.29
C ASP A 181 -11.62 -32.13 -24.12
N ASP A 182 -10.79 -31.99 -25.14
CA ASP A 182 -9.44 -32.55 -25.14
C ASP A 182 -8.55 -31.84 -24.10
N GLU A 183 -8.75 -30.55 -23.84
CA GLU A 183 -8.03 -29.77 -22.81
C GLU A 183 -8.40 -30.26 -21.42
N PHE A 184 -9.70 -30.44 -21.13
CA PHE A 184 -10.17 -31.00 -19.84
C PHE A 184 -9.59 -32.40 -19.58
N ARG A 185 -9.60 -33.26 -20.60
CA ARG A 185 -9.05 -34.61 -20.51
C ARG A 185 -7.53 -34.60 -20.32
N GLU A 186 -6.82 -33.72 -20.99
CA GLU A 186 -5.37 -33.60 -20.83
C GLU A 186 -5.01 -33.09 -19.43
N THR A 187 -5.70 -32.07 -18.92
CA THR A 187 -5.47 -31.55 -17.56
C THR A 187 -5.67 -32.62 -16.49
N ILE A 188 -6.73 -33.43 -16.55
CA ILE A 188 -6.91 -34.54 -15.60
C ILE A 188 -5.80 -35.59 -15.75
N ARG A 189 -5.29 -35.80 -16.97
CA ARG A 189 -4.18 -36.74 -17.19
C ARG A 189 -2.91 -36.22 -16.55
N GLU A 190 -2.54 -34.98 -16.85
CA GLU A 190 -1.36 -34.30 -16.32
C GLU A 190 -1.42 -34.27 -14.79
N ASN A 191 -2.56 -33.88 -14.19
CA ASN A 191 -2.72 -33.86 -12.75
C ASN A 191 -2.69 -35.26 -12.11
N LEU A 192 -3.17 -36.30 -12.81
CA LEU A 192 -3.06 -37.68 -12.34
C LEU A 192 -1.61 -38.20 -12.46
N GLU A 193 -0.89 -37.82 -13.51
CA GLU A 193 0.53 -38.13 -13.68
C GLU A 193 1.35 -37.42 -12.61
N GLU A 194 1.11 -36.12 -12.36
CA GLU A 194 1.73 -35.35 -11.28
C GLU A 194 1.43 -35.94 -9.90
N TYR A 195 0.18 -36.34 -9.65
CA TYR A 195 -0.19 -37.03 -8.42
C TYR A 195 0.52 -38.37 -8.26
N VAL A 196 0.70 -39.14 -9.33
CA VAL A 196 1.48 -40.39 -9.27
C VAL A 196 2.97 -40.11 -9.05
N ASP A 197 3.53 -39.12 -9.73
CA ASP A 197 4.93 -38.70 -9.59
C ASP A 197 5.20 -38.14 -8.19
N SER A 198 4.19 -37.54 -7.55
CA SER A 198 4.28 -37.03 -6.17
C SER A 198 4.48 -38.13 -5.13
N PHE A 199 4.21 -39.41 -5.44
CA PHE A 199 4.53 -40.52 -4.55
C PHE A 199 6.05 -40.75 -4.42
N ASP A 200 6.83 -40.40 -5.43
CA ASP A 200 8.29 -40.50 -5.42
C ASP A 200 8.94 -39.33 -4.67
N ASP A 201 8.18 -38.27 -4.36
CA ASP A 201 8.64 -37.11 -3.58
C ASP A 201 8.12 -37.15 -2.12
N PRO A 202 9.00 -37.39 -1.14
CA PRO A 202 8.65 -37.39 0.28
C PRO A 202 8.35 -35.99 0.86
N GLU A 203 8.58 -34.91 0.13
CA GLU A 203 8.25 -33.54 0.59
C GLU A 203 6.92 -33.01 0.02
N SER A 204 6.38 -33.65 -1.02
CA SER A 204 5.10 -33.27 -1.62
C SER A 204 3.90 -33.57 -0.69
N GLU A 205 2.93 -32.64 -0.66
CA GLU A 205 1.61 -32.87 -0.06
C GLU A 205 0.73 -33.68 -1.02
N LEU A 206 0.29 -34.86 -0.58
CA LEU A 206 -0.48 -35.80 -1.39
C LEU A 206 -1.98 -35.44 -1.44
N GLU A 207 -2.35 -34.39 -2.15
CA GLU A 207 -3.75 -34.07 -2.44
C GLU A 207 -4.06 -34.24 -3.93
N PHE A 208 -4.90 -35.23 -4.27
CA PHE A 208 -5.35 -35.39 -5.65
C PHE A 208 -6.47 -34.40 -5.96
N GLU A 209 -6.12 -33.37 -6.73
CA GLU A 209 -7.03 -32.42 -7.35
C GLU A 209 -7.12 -32.72 -8.85
N PRO A 210 -8.26 -33.21 -9.38
CA PRO A 210 -8.34 -33.55 -10.80
C PRO A 210 -8.25 -32.34 -11.71
N ILE A 211 -8.71 -31.16 -11.27
CA ILE A 211 -8.64 -29.89 -11.98
C ILE A 211 -8.76 -28.75 -10.97
N SER A 212 -7.98 -27.68 -11.10
CA SER A 212 -8.09 -26.51 -10.20
C SER A 212 -9.34 -25.68 -10.45
N GLU A 213 -9.83 -24.97 -9.43
CA GLU A 213 -10.96 -24.05 -9.58
C GLU A 213 -10.71 -22.98 -10.64
N GLU A 214 -9.49 -22.43 -10.70
CA GLU A 214 -9.08 -21.44 -11.71
C GLU A 214 -9.16 -22.03 -13.12
N LYS A 215 -8.61 -23.23 -13.33
CA LYS A 215 -8.60 -23.88 -14.64
C LYS A 215 -9.99 -24.32 -15.08
N LEU A 216 -10.82 -24.75 -14.13
CA LEU A 216 -12.23 -25.04 -14.37
C LEU A 216 -13.01 -23.77 -14.77
N SER A 217 -12.70 -22.62 -14.16
CA SER A 217 -13.28 -21.31 -14.51
C SER A 217 -12.89 -20.86 -15.93
N GLU A 218 -11.64 -21.08 -16.35
CA GLU A 218 -11.19 -20.82 -17.73
C GLU A 218 -11.96 -21.68 -18.75
N LEU A 219 -12.18 -22.96 -18.46
CA LEU A 219 -12.95 -23.85 -19.33
C LEU A 219 -14.43 -23.47 -19.38
N PHE A 220 -14.98 -22.89 -18.31
CA PHE A 220 -16.35 -22.36 -18.31
C PHE A 220 -16.54 -21.14 -19.21
N ASP A 221 -15.52 -20.31 -19.39
CA ASP A 221 -15.57 -19.20 -20.33
C ASP A 221 -15.67 -19.70 -21.79
N GLN A 222 -15.10 -20.87 -22.08
CA GLN A 222 -15.22 -21.54 -23.38
C GLN A 222 -16.56 -22.28 -23.54
N TYR A 223 -17.13 -22.80 -22.45
CA TYR A 223 -18.39 -23.56 -22.42
C TYR A 223 -19.46 -22.93 -21.50
N PRO A 224 -19.98 -21.72 -21.81
CA PRO A 224 -20.90 -20.99 -20.93
C PRO A 224 -22.27 -21.67 -20.73
N GLY A 225 -22.60 -22.66 -21.56
CA GLY A 225 -23.79 -23.50 -21.39
C GLY A 225 -23.75 -24.35 -20.13
N ALA A 226 -22.55 -24.76 -19.67
CA ALA A 226 -22.37 -25.57 -18.46
C ALA A 226 -22.68 -24.79 -17.16
N ARG A 227 -22.35 -23.49 -17.12
CA ARG A 227 -22.66 -22.58 -15.99
C ARG A 227 -24.16 -22.40 -15.72
N ASN A 228 -25.02 -22.61 -16.71
CA ASN A 228 -26.46 -22.34 -16.61
C ASN A 228 -27.28 -23.56 -16.13
N GLU A 229 -26.67 -24.73 -16.05
CA GLU A 229 -27.35 -25.99 -15.75
C GLU A 229 -27.33 -26.36 -14.26
N TYR A 230 -26.33 -25.86 -13.53
CA TYR A 230 -26.18 -26.01 -12.08
C TYR A 230 -26.21 -24.61 -11.43
N GLY A 231 -26.87 -24.49 -10.28
CA GLY A 231 -27.22 -23.18 -9.72
C GLY A 231 -28.37 -23.28 -8.73
N ASN A 232 -28.12 -23.91 -7.59
CA ASN A 232 -29.00 -23.80 -6.43
C ASN A 232 -28.47 -22.76 -5.43
N GLN A 233 -29.38 -22.14 -4.67
CA GLN A 233 -29.24 -20.91 -3.87
C GLN A 233 -28.20 -20.88 -2.73
N ARG A 234 -27.16 -21.74 -2.71
CA ARG A 234 -26.16 -21.79 -1.62
C ARG A 234 -24.68 -21.86 -2.04
N ALA A 235 -24.36 -22.25 -3.27
CA ALA A 235 -22.98 -22.36 -3.76
C ALA A 235 -22.90 -21.86 -5.21
N SER A 236 -21.72 -21.43 -5.65
CA SER A 236 -21.53 -21.05 -7.05
C SER A 236 -21.66 -22.30 -7.96
N PRO A 237 -22.12 -22.17 -9.21
CA PRO A 237 -22.14 -23.29 -10.16
C PRO A 237 -20.78 -23.95 -10.36
N GLU A 238 -19.69 -23.19 -10.17
CA GLU A 238 -18.31 -23.63 -10.32
C GLU A 238 -17.89 -24.52 -9.15
N GLU A 239 -18.21 -24.12 -7.91
CA GLU A 239 -18.01 -24.92 -6.70
C GLU A 239 -18.78 -26.25 -6.77
N GLU A 240 -20.06 -26.22 -7.16
CA GLU A 240 -20.89 -27.44 -7.23
C GLU A 240 -20.34 -28.44 -8.28
N LEU A 241 -19.83 -27.94 -9.41
CA LEU A 241 -19.24 -28.79 -10.46
C LEU A 241 -17.84 -29.30 -10.06
N PHE A 242 -17.01 -28.45 -9.46
CA PHE A 242 -15.71 -28.83 -8.90
C PHE A 242 -15.87 -29.97 -7.89
N ASP A 243 -16.79 -29.84 -6.93
CA ASP A 243 -17.07 -30.88 -5.92
C ASP A 243 -17.50 -32.20 -6.55
N ILE A 244 -18.36 -32.16 -7.56
CA ILE A 244 -18.83 -33.38 -8.24
C ILE A 244 -17.66 -34.03 -9.00
N ILE A 245 -16.86 -33.27 -9.75
CA ILE A 245 -15.71 -33.79 -10.49
C ILE A 245 -14.70 -34.41 -9.52
N THR A 246 -14.32 -33.69 -8.47
CA THR A 246 -13.37 -34.12 -7.44
C THR A 246 -13.83 -35.39 -6.73
N ARG A 247 -15.10 -35.45 -6.32
CA ARG A 247 -15.66 -36.65 -5.69
C ARG A 247 -15.66 -37.85 -6.63
N GLN A 248 -16.13 -37.68 -7.87
CA GLN A 248 -16.22 -38.78 -8.83
C GLN A 248 -14.84 -39.28 -9.26
N ALA A 249 -13.85 -38.39 -9.37
CA ALA A 249 -12.49 -38.77 -9.67
C ALA A 249 -11.87 -39.60 -8.54
N LYS A 250 -12.07 -39.17 -7.28
CA LYS A 250 -11.64 -39.91 -6.08
C LYS A 250 -12.33 -41.27 -5.99
N ASP A 251 -13.63 -41.35 -6.26
CA ASP A 251 -14.39 -42.61 -6.25
C ASP A 251 -13.94 -43.56 -7.37
N ALA A 252 -13.63 -43.03 -8.57
CA ALA A 252 -13.12 -43.84 -9.68
C ALA A 252 -11.75 -44.45 -9.38
N ILE A 253 -10.84 -43.67 -8.75
CA ILE A 253 -9.54 -44.15 -8.28
C ILE A 253 -9.74 -45.26 -7.24
N LYS A 254 -10.62 -45.07 -6.25
CA LYS A 254 -10.97 -46.10 -5.25
C LYS A 254 -11.51 -47.37 -5.89
N ASP A 255 -12.44 -47.24 -6.82
CA ASP A 255 -13.05 -48.36 -7.54
C ASP A 255 -12.04 -49.10 -8.42
N MET A 256 -11.02 -48.42 -8.95
CA MET A 256 -9.99 -49.04 -9.80
C MET A 256 -8.84 -49.67 -9.03
N LEU A 257 -8.51 -49.10 -7.87
CA LEU A 257 -7.72 -49.78 -6.85
C LEU A 257 -8.45 -51.01 -6.28
N TYR A 258 -9.73 -51.20 -6.62
CA TYR A 258 -10.60 -52.31 -6.21
C TYR A 258 -10.45 -52.60 -4.72
N VAL A 259 -10.48 -51.54 -3.90
CA VAL A 259 -10.43 -51.65 -2.44
C VAL A 259 -11.84 -51.97 -1.93
N GLY A 260 -12.30 -53.15 -2.32
CA GLY A 260 -13.42 -53.81 -1.67
C GLY A 260 -13.04 -54.28 -0.27
N ASP A 261 -11.75 -54.44 0.04
CA ASP A 261 -11.35 -55.26 1.17
C ASP A 261 -10.11 -54.78 1.93
N ILE A 262 -9.80 -53.47 2.02
CA ILE A 262 -8.85 -53.04 3.10
C ILE A 262 -9.44 -53.38 4.47
N LYS A 263 -10.76 -53.19 4.64
CA LYS A 263 -11.50 -53.57 5.86
C LYS A 263 -11.44 -55.07 6.09
N GLU A 264 -11.59 -55.87 5.05
CA GLU A 264 -11.49 -57.32 5.15
C GLU A 264 -10.06 -57.81 5.31
N THR A 265 -9.07 -57.16 4.70
CA THR A 265 -7.65 -57.46 4.90
C THR A 265 -7.31 -57.22 6.37
N LEU A 266 -7.73 -56.08 6.93
CA LEU A 266 -7.62 -55.80 8.37
C LEU A 266 -8.41 -56.81 9.22
N ARG A 267 -9.59 -57.26 8.76
CA ARG A 267 -10.36 -58.32 9.43
C ARG A 267 -9.64 -59.66 9.43
N GLN A 268 -9.07 -60.08 8.30
CA GLN A 268 -8.33 -61.32 8.13
C GLN A 268 -7.02 -61.32 8.92
N ILE A 269 -6.30 -60.18 8.95
CA ILE A 269 -5.13 -60.00 9.80
C ILE A 269 -5.54 -60.14 11.27
N ASN A 270 -6.63 -59.50 11.70
CA ASN A 270 -7.14 -59.63 13.07
C ASN A 270 -7.45 -61.09 13.44
N GLU A 271 -8.16 -61.82 12.57
CA GLU A 271 -8.48 -63.24 12.78
C GLU A 271 -7.22 -64.08 12.95
N ARG A 272 -6.18 -63.84 12.14
CA ARG A 272 -4.90 -64.56 12.23
C ARG A 272 -4.12 -64.26 13.50
N PHE A 273 -4.06 -63.01 13.91
CA PHE A 273 -3.37 -62.64 15.15
C PHE A 273 -4.11 -63.25 16.36
N GLN A 274 -5.45 -63.29 16.33
CA GLN A 274 -6.22 -64.00 17.34
C GLN A 274 -5.94 -65.51 17.39
N GLU A 275 -5.77 -66.17 16.25
CA GLU A 275 -5.38 -67.59 16.18
C GLU A 275 -4.01 -67.85 16.83
N ARG A 276 -3.11 -66.86 16.82
CA ARG A 276 -1.77 -66.92 17.40
C ARG A 276 -1.68 -66.43 18.84
N GLU A 277 -2.81 -66.03 19.44
CA GLU A 277 -2.87 -65.35 20.75
C GLU A 277 -2.05 -64.03 20.79
N GLU A 278 -1.94 -63.38 19.64
CA GLU A 278 -1.26 -62.11 19.43
C GLU A 278 -2.28 -60.99 19.23
N ARG A 279 -1.90 -59.75 19.55
CA ARG A 279 -2.69 -58.55 19.24
C ARG A 279 -1.90 -57.62 18.32
N PRO A 280 -2.45 -57.22 17.16
CA PRO A 280 -1.75 -56.34 16.26
C PRO A 280 -1.78 -54.89 16.77
N VAL A 281 -0.61 -54.25 16.78
CA VAL A 281 -0.45 -52.81 17.02
C VAL A 281 -0.11 -52.14 15.68
N LEU A 282 -1.10 -51.50 15.06
CA LEU A 282 -0.90 -50.78 13.81
C LEU A 282 -0.33 -49.39 14.11
N ILE A 283 0.90 -49.14 13.68
CA ILE A 283 1.58 -47.85 13.84
C ILE A 283 1.63 -47.18 12.47
N ILE A 284 0.98 -46.04 12.33
CA ILE A 284 0.97 -45.21 11.13
C ILE A 284 1.68 -43.89 11.48
N GLU A 285 2.89 -43.66 10.96
CA GLU A 285 3.67 -42.46 11.31
C GLU A 285 3.00 -41.15 10.85
N ASP A 286 2.34 -41.21 9.69
CA ASP A 286 1.73 -40.05 9.06
C ASP A 286 0.49 -40.45 8.27
N LEU A 287 -0.67 -39.96 8.71
CA LEU A 287 -1.96 -40.23 8.06
C LEU A 287 -2.06 -39.61 6.65
N THR A 288 -1.22 -38.62 6.31
CA THR A 288 -1.20 -38.00 4.98
C THR A 288 -0.85 -39.00 3.86
N GLY A 289 -0.05 -40.03 4.16
CA GLY A 289 0.23 -41.12 3.21
C GLY A 289 -0.99 -41.97 2.83
N PHE A 290 -2.14 -41.74 3.48
CA PHE A 290 -3.37 -42.52 3.30
C PHE A 290 -4.54 -41.70 2.73
N THR A 291 -4.31 -40.58 2.04
CA THR A 291 -5.40 -39.68 1.60
C THR A 291 -6.58 -40.37 0.90
N ILE A 292 -6.34 -41.43 0.12
CA ILE A 292 -7.40 -42.22 -0.54
C ILE A 292 -8.16 -43.16 0.45
N PHE A 293 -7.49 -43.75 1.43
CA PHE A 293 -8.06 -44.73 2.40
C PHE A 293 -8.42 -44.15 3.77
N GLN A 294 -8.13 -42.87 4.00
CA GLN A 294 -8.27 -42.19 5.28
C GLN A 294 -9.67 -42.40 5.88
N HIS A 295 -10.72 -42.27 5.06
CA HIS A 295 -12.09 -42.46 5.52
C HIS A 295 -12.38 -43.92 5.91
N GLU A 296 -11.89 -44.91 5.16
CA GLU A 296 -12.17 -46.34 5.37
C GLU A 296 -11.45 -46.90 6.59
N ILE A 297 -10.17 -46.55 6.76
CA ILE A 297 -9.33 -46.91 7.91
C ILE A 297 -9.94 -46.34 9.19
N LEU A 298 -10.21 -45.02 9.19
CA LEU A 298 -10.82 -44.38 10.34
C LEU A 298 -12.23 -44.94 10.61
N SER A 299 -13.02 -45.22 9.57
CA SER A 299 -14.34 -45.84 9.72
C SER A 299 -14.28 -47.25 10.31
N PHE A 300 -13.31 -48.07 9.90
CA PHE A 300 -13.14 -49.45 10.39
C PHE A 300 -12.74 -49.46 11.86
N PHE A 301 -11.73 -48.69 12.24
CA PHE A 301 -11.25 -48.64 13.62
C PHE A 301 -12.19 -47.85 14.56
N SER A 302 -13.04 -46.97 14.02
CA SER A 302 -14.11 -46.30 14.78
C SER A 302 -15.27 -47.22 15.14
N ASP A 303 -15.42 -48.37 14.48
CA ASP A 303 -16.41 -49.37 14.90
C ASP A 303 -15.78 -50.23 16.01
N LEU A 304 -16.00 -49.81 17.26
CA LEU A 304 -15.32 -50.35 18.45
C LEU A 304 -15.49 -51.88 18.56
N GLY A 305 -16.64 -52.43 18.16
CA GLY A 305 -16.95 -53.86 18.26
C GLY A 305 -16.55 -54.70 17.04
N ALA A 306 -15.95 -54.11 16.01
CA ALA A 306 -15.67 -54.80 14.75
C ALA A 306 -14.42 -55.70 14.79
N SER A 307 -13.42 -55.36 15.62
CA SER A 307 -12.14 -56.07 15.70
C SER A 307 -11.36 -55.74 16.98
N ASN A 308 -10.11 -56.22 17.09
CA ASN A 308 -9.30 -56.16 18.30
C ASN A 308 -7.91 -55.56 18.03
N TRP A 309 -7.87 -54.33 17.52
CA TRP A 309 -6.63 -53.62 17.18
C TRP A 309 -6.28 -52.53 18.20
N ASP A 310 -4.98 -52.33 18.42
CA ASP A 310 -4.46 -51.06 18.91
C ASP A 310 -3.85 -50.30 17.74
N VAL A 311 -4.28 -49.05 17.55
CA VAL A 311 -3.88 -48.24 16.39
C VAL A 311 -3.28 -46.94 16.87
N VAL A 312 -2.01 -46.70 16.53
CA VAL A 312 -1.30 -45.45 16.78
C VAL A 312 -1.21 -44.69 15.47
N ILE A 313 -1.79 -43.49 15.41
CA ILE A 313 -1.84 -42.66 14.21
C ILE A 313 -1.15 -41.33 14.47
N GLY A 314 -0.08 -41.07 13.74
CA GLY A 314 0.54 -39.75 13.66
C GLY A 314 -0.27 -38.82 12.78
N VAL A 315 -0.62 -37.65 13.32
CA VAL A 315 -1.45 -36.65 12.64
C VAL A 315 -0.73 -35.29 12.71
N THR A 316 -0.61 -34.61 11.57
CA THR A 316 -0.13 -33.23 11.54
C THR A 316 -1.20 -32.25 12.01
N THR A 317 -0.80 -31.14 12.62
CA THR A 317 -1.72 -30.12 13.19
C THR A 317 -2.72 -29.58 12.15
N GLY A 318 -2.29 -29.29 10.92
CA GLY A 318 -3.19 -28.85 9.85
C GLY A 318 -4.18 -29.93 9.40
N MET A 319 -3.76 -31.20 9.39
CA MET A 319 -4.66 -32.32 9.06
C MET A 319 -5.67 -32.60 10.16
N GLU A 320 -5.33 -32.37 11.42
CA GLU A 320 -6.27 -32.45 12.53
C GLU A 320 -7.45 -31.49 12.33
N GLN A 321 -7.18 -30.25 11.95
CA GLN A 321 -8.23 -29.26 11.67
C GLN A 321 -9.13 -29.71 10.52
N LYS A 322 -8.54 -30.10 9.37
CA LYS A 322 -9.30 -30.64 8.22
C LYS A 322 -10.13 -31.88 8.57
N LEU A 323 -9.63 -32.78 9.43
CA LEU A 323 -10.38 -33.96 9.91
C LEU A 323 -11.56 -33.59 10.82
N VAL A 324 -11.39 -32.58 11.66
CA VAL A 324 -12.43 -32.07 12.56
C VAL A 324 -13.49 -31.27 11.79
N GLU A 325 -13.09 -30.50 10.77
CA GLU A 325 -13.97 -29.64 9.97
C GLU A 325 -14.68 -30.40 8.84
N GLY A 326 -13.96 -31.22 8.07
CA GLY A 326 -14.51 -31.96 6.92
C GLY A 326 -15.66 -32.90 7.29
N ARG A 327 -15.69 -33.46 8.52
CA ARG A 327 -16.81 -34.28 9.00
C ARG A 327 -17.88 -33.52 9.79
N ARG A 328 -17.76 -32.20 9.97
CA ARG A 328 -18.91 -31.36 10.37
C ARG A 328 -19.85 -31.12 9.18
N ALA A 329 -19.32 -31.15 7.95
CA ALA A 329 -20.10 -31.00 6.72
C ALA A 329 -20.83 -32.30 6.32
N ASP A 330 -20.19 -33.45 6.53
CA ASP A 330 -20.77 -34.77 6.27
C ASP A 330 -21.48 -35.36 7.51
N VAL A 331 -22.82 -35.28 7.48
CA VAL A 331 -23.79 -36.16 8.17
C VAL A 331 -24.47 -35.64 9.45
N ALA A 332 -25.80 -35.74 9.39
CA ALA A 332 -26.80 -35.65 10.45
C ALA A 332 -26.71 -36.74 11.57
N SER A 333 -25.51 -37.20 11.95
CA SER A 333 -25.29 -38.12 13.07
C SER A 333 -24.34 -37.49 14.08
N GLN A 334 -24.84 -37.25 15.30
CA GLN A 334 -24.18 -36.51 16.38
C GLN A 334 -23.00 -37.23 17.08
N ASP A 335 -22.34 -38.21 16.46
CA ASP A 335 -21.21 -38.92 17.09
C ASP A 335 -19.90 -38.51 16.41
N THR A 336 -19.16 -37.59 17.03
CA THR A 336 -17.89 -37.10 16.52
C THR A 336 -16.77 -38.15 16.71
N ILE A 337 -15.84 -38.31 15.75
CA ILE A 337 -14.66 -39.24 15.83
C ILE A 337 -13.98 -39.14 17.20
N ASN A 338 -13.91 -37.92 17.71
CA ASN A 338 -13.47 -37.53 19.04
C ASN A 338 -13.97 -38.46 20.16
N ASP A 339 -15.22 -38.91 20.13
CA ASP A 339 -15.82 -39.78 21.15
C ASP A 339 -15.38 -41.25 21.05
N ARG A 340 -14.72 -41.62 19.95
CA ARG A 340 -14.29 -42.98 19.62
C ARG A 340 -12.77 -43.18 19.69
N ILE A 341 -12.01 -42.12 19.97
CA ILE A 341 -10.57 -42.17 20.21
C ILE A 341 -10.30 -42.62 21.66
N SER A 342 -9.31 -43.48 21.90
CA SER A 342 -8.96 -43.93 23.25
C SER A 342 -8.14 -42.88 24.00
N ALA A 343 -7.10 -42.33 23.33
CA ALA A 343 -6.35 -41.19 23.82
C ALA A 343 -5.85 -40.31 22.67
N ARG A 344 -5.77 -39.00 22.92
CA ARG A 344 -5.12 -38.02 22.05
C ARG A 344 -3.96 -37.42 22.81
N VAL A 345 -2.77 -37.54 22.24
CA VAL A 345 -1.54 -36.97 22.77
C VAL A 345 -0.96 -35.98 21.77
N THR A 346 -0.27 -34.97 22.27
CA THR A 346 0.25 -33.87 21.47
C THR A 346 1.73 -33.66 21.79
N LEU A 347 2.56 -33.53 20.74
CA LEU A 347 4.01 -33.30 20.83
C LEU A 347 4.40 -31.84 20.64
N THR A 348 3.50 -31.02 20.10
CA THR A 348 3.76 -29.60 19.84
C THR A 348 2.69 -28.71 20.42
N GLU A 349 3.07 -27.55 20.94
CA GLU A 349 2.16 -26.48 21.28
C GLU A 349 2.22 -25.39 20.20
N GLN A 350 1.05 -24.92 19.80
CA GLN A 350 0.90 -23.75 18.94
C GLN A 350 0.90 -22.52 19.83
N THR A 351 1.84 -21.61 19.57
CA THR A 351 1.98 -20.33 20.26
C THR A 351 1.77 -19.20 19.27
N ASP A 352 1.50 -17.99 19.74
CA ASP A 352 1.28 -16.83 18.86
C ASP A 352 2.50 -16.49 17.98
N ASP A 353 3.70 -16.90 18.41
CA ASP A 353 4.97 -16.71 17.69
C ASP A 353 5.30 -17.85 16.71
N GLY A 354 4.52 -18.94 16.70
CA GLY A 354 4.76 -20.15 15.91
C GLY A 354 4.69 -21.43 16.74
N SER A 355 5.34 -22.51 16.31
CA SER A 355 5.21 -23.83 16.92
C SER A 355 6.42 -24.28 17.71
N LYS A 356 6.16 -24.97 18.82
CA LYS A 356 7.20 -25.46 19.74
C LYS A 356 7.01 -26.92 20.07
N THR A 357 8.10 -27.69 20.06
CA THR A 357 8.08 -29.10 20.45
C THR A 357 8.23 -29.22 21.97
N LEU A 358 7.24 -29.84 22.62
CA LEU A 358 7.07 -29.83 24.07
C LEU A 358 8.26 -30.46 24.83
N PHE A 359 8.88 -31.51 24.29
CA PHE A 359 10.02 -32.16 24.96
C PHE A 359 11.30 -31.34 24.88
N LEU A 360 11.44 -30.46 23.88
CA LEU A 360 12.58 -29.55 23.77
C LEU A 360 12.47 -28.33 24.68
N GLU A 361 11.30 -28.04 25.25
CA GLU A 361 11.13 -26.95 26.23
C GLU A 361 11.81 -27.23 27.57
N GLN A 362 12.10 -28.50 27.85
CA GLN A 362 12.75 -28.88 29.09
C GLN A 362 14.19 -28.35 29.11
N GLU A 363 14.61 -27.89 30.28
CA GLU A 363 15.93 -27.27 30.46
C GLU A 363 17.04 -28.21 29.93
N ASN A 364 17.86 -27.67 29.03
CA ASN A 364 19.01 -28.34 28.38
C ASN A 364 18.70 -29.53 27.47
N VAL A 365 17.44 -29.90 27.21
CA VAL A 365 17.15 -31.06 26.35
C VAL A 365 17.57 -30.84 24.89
N HIS A 366 17.48 -29.60 24.37
CA HIS A 366 18.04 -29.25 23.06
C HIS A 366 19.57 -29.37 23.03
N VAL A 367 20.25 -29.08 24.15
CA VAL A 367 21.70 -29.27 24.29
C VAL A 367 22.05 -30.75 24.33
N ASP A 368 21.30 -31.55 25.09
CA ASP A 368 21.49 -33.01 25.18
C ASP A 368 21.23 -33.71 23.85
N LEU A 369 20.25 -33.21 23.08
CA LEU A 369 19.99 -33.65 21.72
C LEU A 369 21.20 -33.38 20.80
N ALA A 370 21.73 -32.16 20.80
CA ALA A 370 22.93 -31.85 20.02
C ALA A 370 24.13 -32.69 20.48
N ARG A 371 24.32 -32.86 21.81
CA ARG A 371 25.41 -33.65 22.40
C ARG A 371 25.37 -35.11 21.92
N THR A 372 24.21 -35.75 22.01
CA THR A 372 24.03 -37.16 21.63
C THR A 372 24.41 -37.38 20.16
N TYR A 373 23.97 -36.48 19.27
CA TYR A 373 24.34 -36.54 17.85
C TYR A 373 25.83 -36.26 17.61
N LEU A 374 26.41 -35.28 18.29
CA LEU A 374 27.84 -34.95 18.17
C LEU A 374 28.74 -36.10 18.63
N VAL A 375 28.38 -36.78 19.73
CA VAL A 375 29.10 -37.97 20.22
C VAL A 375 29.08 -39.06 19.15
N ALA A 376 27.90 -39.40 18.62
CA ALA A 376 27.77 -40.43 17.59
C ALA A 376 28.58 -40.10 16.31
N ILE A 377 28.53 -38.83 15.86
CA ILE A 377 29.28 -38.35 14.69
C ILE A 377 30.80 -38.42 14.94
N LYS A 378 31.27 -38.04 16.13
CA LYS A 378 32.69 -38.04 16.49
C LYS A 378 33.24 -39.46 16.67
N GLU A 379 32.50 -40.36 17.31
CA GLU A 379 32.91 -41.75 17.50
C GLU A 379 33.07 -42.51 16.17
N ASP A 380 32.20 -42.23 15.19
CA ASP A 380 32.26 -42.86 13.87
C ASP A 380 33.30 -42.18 12.95
N SER A 381 33.67 -40.95 13.28
CA SER A 381 34.72 -40.21 12.57
C SER A 381 36.11 -40.64 13.04
N ASN A 382 36.76 -41.50 12.28
CA ASN A 382 38.16 -41.90 12.50
C ASN A 382 39.17 -40.77 12.13
N CYS A 383 39.04 -39.59 12.73
CA CYS A 383 39.89 -38.42 12.49
C CYS A 383 40.93 -38.23 13.59
N GLU A 384 42.20 -38.00 13.22
CA GLU A 384 43.19 -37.49 14.16
C GLU A 384 42.89 -36.01 14.45
N PHE A 385 42.34 -35.72 15.62
CA PHE A 385 42.06 -34.36 16.06
C PHE A 385 43.30 -33.75 16.72
N SER A 386 43.80 -32.64 16.16
CA SER A 386 44.85 -31.83 16.77
C SER A 386 44.38 -30.39 16.85
N PRO A 387 43.98 -29.89 18.02
CA PRO A 387 43.67 -28.48 18.16
C PRO A 387 44.88 -27.59 17.85
N MET A 388 44.60 -26.34 17.42
CA MET A 388 45.60 -25.28 17.28
C MET A 388 46.43 -25.13 18.59
N PRO A 389 47.67 -24.61 18.55
CA PRO A 389 48.68 -24.79 19.60
C PRO A 389 48.39 -24.18 20.99
N SER A 390 47.20 -23.64 21.25
CA SER A 390 46.83 -22.90 22.48
C SER A 390 45.98 -23.71 23.48
N ILE A 391 45.29 -24.77 23.07
CA ILE A 391 44.36 -25.54 23.92
C ILE A 391 44.60 -27.04 23.72
N SER A 392 44.70 -27.82 24.80
CA SER A 392 44.78 -29.27 24.73
C SER A 392 43.41 -29.93 24.55
N GLU A 393 43.38 -31.17 24.06
CA GLU A 393 42.14 -31.94 23.88
C GLU A 393 41.28 -32.02 25.16
N LYS A 394 41.91 -32.08 26.34
CA LYS A 394 41.23 -32.10 27.64
C LYS A 394 40.65 -30.74 28.06
N GLU A 395 41.18 -29.65 27.53
CA GLU A 395 40.75 -28.29 27.85
C GLU A 395 39.66 -27.80 26.90
N ILE A 396 39.33 -28.55 25.84
CA ILE A 396 38.24 -28.23 24.92
C ILE A 396 36.89 -28.44 25.59
N ASP A 397 36.71 -29.58 26.26
CA ASP A 397 35.49 -29.88 27.02
C ASP A 397 35.29 -28.88 28.17
N ASP A 398 36.37 -28.40 28.79
CA ASP A 398 36.32 -27.34 29.82
C ASP A 398 35.82 -25.98 29.27
N VAL A 399 36.01 -25.72 27.98
CA VAL A 399 35.73 -24.41 27.34
C VAL A 399 34.39 -24.41 26.62
N PHE A 400 34.12 -25.44 25.84
CA PHE A 400 32.94 -25.58 25.01
C PHE A 400 31.83 -26.37 25.71
N GLY A 401 32.16 -27.14 26.76
CA GLY A 401 31.28 -28.11 27.38
C GLY A 401 31.56 -29.52 26.83
N GLU A 402 31.37 -30.53 27.69
CA GLU A 402 31.66 -31.94 27.42
C GLU A 402 31.05 -32.42 26.09
N ASP A 403 31.88 -32.82 25.14
CA ASP A 403 31.45 -33.29 23.81
C ASP A 403 30.66 -32.28 22.93
N LEU A 404 30.57 -31.00 23.30
CA LEU A 404 29.80 -29.99 22.56
C LEU A 404 30.59 -29.28 21.45
N TYR A 405 31.91 -29.43 21.42
CA TYR A 405 32.76 -28.82 20.37
C TYR A 405 32.21 -29.12 18.97
N PRO A 406 32.03 -28.11 18.08
CA PRO A 406 32.57 -26.74 18.15
C PRO A 406 31.66 -25.71 18.83
N PHE A 407 30.54 -26.13 19.42
CA PHE A 407 29.54 -25.26 20.05
C PHE A 407 29.72 -25.18 21.57
N ASN A 408 29.04 -24.24 22.21
CA ASN A 408 28.80 -24.29 23.66
C ASN A 408 27.30 -24.26 23.96
N GLU A 409 26.92 -24.52 25.21
CA GLU A 409 25.51 -24.54 25.63
C GLU A 409 24.78 -23.24 25.23
N ARG A 410 25.43 -22.09 25.39
CA ARG A 410 24.86 -20.78 25.01
C ARG A 410 24.62 -20.64 23.52
N PHE A 411 25.54 -21.11 22.69
CA PHE A 411 25.41 -21.11 21.24
C PHE A 411 24.21 -21.96 20.81
N LEU A 412 24.08 -23.16 21.38
CA LEU A 412 22.99 -24.09 21.09
C LEU A 412 21.63 -23.57 21.56
N THR A 413 21.56 -22.93 22.74
CA THR A 413 20.35 -22.28 23.24
C THR A 413 19.93 -21.11 22.35
N ARG A 414 20.87 -20.26 21.92
CA ARG A 414 20.56 -19.15 21.00
C ARG A 414 20.05 -19.64 19.65
N ILE A 415 20.62 -20.72 19.12
CA ILE A 415 20.08 -21.37 17.91
C ILE A 415 18.65 -21.77 18.17
N TYR A 416 18.40 -22.57 19.21
CA TYR A 416 17.09 -23.12 19.51
C TYR A 416 16.03 -22.02 19.66
N GLU A 417 16.32 -20.96 20.42
CA GLU A 417 15.43 -19.80 20.64
C GLU A 417 15.07 -19.01 19.38
N ASN A 418 15.90 -19.12 18.33
CA ASN A 418 15.74 -18.36 17.09
C ASN A 418 15.50 -19.24 15.86
N LEU A 419 15.12 -20.52 16.03
CA LEU A 419 14.73 -21.38 14.91
C LEU A 419 13.47 -20.86 14.23
N GLN A 420 13.52 -20.73 12.90
CA GLN A 420 12.38 -20.32 12.08
C GLN A 420 12.29 -21.15 10.80
N GLU A 421 11.09 -21.24 10.24
CA GLU A 421 10.80 -21.77 8.91
C GLU A 421 9.71 -20.87 8.31
N ASP A 422 9.88 -20.41 7.07
CA ASP A 422 8.96 -19.48 6.39
C ASP A 422 8.59 -18.23 7.21
N GLU A 423 9.58 -17.60 7.84
CA GLU A 423 9.46 -16.41 8.72
C GLU A 423 8.66 -16.62 10.03
N GLN A 424 8.22 -17.84 10.33
CA GLN A 424 7.57 -18.20 11.60
C GLN A 424 8.51 -18.98 12.51
N ARG A 425 8.44 -18.78 13.84
CA ARG A 425 9.28 -19.57 14.75
C ARG A 425 8.85 -21.02 14.72
N LYS A 426 9.80 -21.93 14.46
CA LYS A 426 9.53 -23.36 14.36
C LYS A 426 10.59 -24.15 15.09
N GLN A 427 10.36 -24.36 16.39
CA GLN A 427 11.31 -25.00 17.30
C GLN A 427 11.10 -26.52 17.29
N THR A 428 11.44 -27.16 16.16
CA THR A 428 11.34 -28.61 15.98
C THR A 428 12.71 -29.27 15.88
N PRO A 429 12.85 -30.53 16.37
CA PRO A 429 14.09 -31.30 16.22
C PRO A 429 14.61 -31.36 14.78
N ARG A 430 13.72 -31.51 13.78
CA ARG A 430 14.13 -31.57 12.37
C ARG A 430 14.83 -30.29 11.92
N VAL A 431 14.24 -29.12 12.17
CA VAL A 431 14.84 -27.83 11.78
C VAL A 431 16.16 -27.62 12.51
N TYR A 432 16.19 -27.94 13.81
CA TYR A 432 17.39 -27.83 14.64
C TYR A 432 18.55 -28.71 14.13
N LEU A 433 18.29 -30.00 13.90
CA LEU A 433 19.32 -30.97 13.55
C LEU A 433 19.71 -30.91 12.06
N LYS A 434 18.73 -30.99 11.17
CA LYS A 434 18.98 -31.10 9.71
C LYS A 434 19.31 -29.76 9.09
N PHE A 435 18.53 -28.72 9.35
CA PHE A 435 18.72 -27.46 8.63
C PHE A 435 19.75 -26.55 9.29
N VAL A 436 19.95 -26.66 10.61
CA VAL A 436 20.95 -25.86 11.31
C VAL A 436 22.23 -26.63 11.62
N LEU A 437 22.19 -27.70 12.43
CA LEU A 437 23.43 -28.37 12.85
C LEU A 437 24.21 -28.99 11.69
N GLU A 438 23.55 -29.64 10.73
CA GLU A 438 24.22 -30.18 9.55
C GLU A 438 24.93 -29.06 8.76
N GLY A 439 24.21 -27.97 8.46
CA GLY A 439 24.76 -26.82 7.74
C GLY A 439 25.97 -26.21 8.45
N LEU A 440 25.94 -26.11 9.79
CA LEU A 440 27.06 -25.60 10.59
C LEU A 440 28.26 -26.55 10.65
N LEU A 441 28.02 -27.86 10.74
CA LEU A 441 29.09 -28.87 10.84
C LEU A 441 29.75 -29.18 9.49
N ASP A 442 28.99 -29.09 8.39
CA ASP A 442 29.49 -29.31 7.04
C ASP A 442 30.33 -28.13 6.52
N ASN A 443 30.09 -26.91 7.00
CA ASN A 443 30.81 -25.73 6.54
C ASN A 443 32.28 -25.69 7.01
N ASP A 444 33.21 -25.34 6.12
CA ASP A 444 34.63 -25.16 6.43
C ASP A 444 34.91 -23.98 7.40
N LYS A 445 33.98 -23.02 7.50
CA LYS A 445 34.06 -21.83 8.35
C LYS A 445 33.52 -22.12 9.75
N PRO A 446 34.02 -21.42 10.79
CA PRO A 446 33.53 -21.62 12.15
C PRO A 446 32.04 -21.25 12.28
N PRO A 447 31.28 -21.91 13.19
CA PRO A 447 29.83 -21.79 13.23
C PRO A 447 29.27 -20.36 13.32
N PHE A 448 29.91 -19.47 14.08
CA PHE A 448 29.44 -18.07 14.23
C PHE A 448 29.48 -17.24 12.95
N GLN A 449 30.27 -17.64 11.93
CA GLN A 449 30.30 -16.96 10.64
C GLN A 449 29.21 -17.46 9.69
N HIS A 450 28.69 -18.67 9.92
CA HIS A 450 27.73 -19.30 9.04
C HIS A 450 26.31 -19.24 9.59
N ALA A 451 26.12 -19.22 10.91
CA ALA A 451 24.82 -19.21 11.55
C ALA A 451 23.90 -18.05 11.08
N GLU A 452 24.46 -16.88 10.79
CA GLU A 452 23.68 -15.73 10.29
C GLU A 452 23.33 -15.80 8.80
N LEU A 453 23.90 -16.77 8.06
CA LEU A 453 23.62 -16.99 6.65
C LEU A 453 22.56 -18.08 6.42
N LEU A 454 22.07 -18.70 7.49
CA LEU A 454 21.06 -19.75 7.41
C LEU A 454 19.68 -19.10 7.48
N ASP A 455 18.88 -19.27 6.42
CA ASP A 455 17.52 -18.73 6.34
C ASP A 455 16.59 -19.29 7.44
N THR A 456 16.94 -20.46 7.98
CA THR A 456 16.23 -21.14 9.08
C THR A 456 16.55 -20.61 10.48
N LEU A 457 17.35 -19.53 10.58
CA LEU A 457 17.65 -18.84 11.83
C LEU A 457 17.18 -17.38 11.77
N GLY A 458 16.33 -17.01 12.70
CA GLY A 458 15.89 -15.64 12.90
C GLY A 458 17.00 -14.73 13.45
N LYS A 459 16.73 -13.42 13.46
CA LYS A 459 17.69 -12.43 13.95
C LYS A 459 17.93 -12.59 15.45
N VAL A 460 19.10 -13.11 15.81
CA VAL A 460 19.54 -13.20 17.21
C VAL A 460 19.78 -11.79 17.79
N ARG A 461 19.10 -11.48 18.89
CA ARG A 461 19.29 -10.23 19.66
C ARG A 461 20.77 -10.03 20.00
N CYS A 462 21.30 -8.85 19.68
CA CYS A 462 22.70 -8.48 19.94
C CYS A 462 22.74 -7.15 20.68
N MET A 463 23.09 -7.17 21.95
CA MET A 463 23.18 -5.98 22.80
C MET A 463 24.55 -5.27 22.69
N ILE A 464 25.43 -5.79 21.83
CA ILE A 464 26.76 -5.23 21.53
C ILE A 464 26.62 -4.02 20.61
N THR A 465 27.28 -2.92 20.95
CA THR A 465 27.25 -1.67 20.19
C THR A 465 27.65 -1.86 18.72
N ALA A 466 26.96 -1.16 17.82
CA ALA A 466 27.21 -1.23 16.37
C ALA A 466 28.57 -0.62 15.94
N ASP A 467 29.18 0.20 16.80
CA ASP A 467 30.50 0.80 16.59
C ASP A 467 31.65 -0.23 16.61
N HIS A 468 31.41 -1.43 17.16
CA HIS A 468 32.41 -2.50 17.21
C HIS A 468 32.34 -3.38 15.96
N GLN A 469 33.20 -3.11 14.99
CA GLN A 469 33.31 -3.91 13.76
C GLN A 469 34.43 -4.95 13.88
N GLY A 470 34.10 -6.24 13.81
CA GLY A 470 35.09 -7.32 13.89
C GLY A 470 34.48 -8.72 13.99
N LEU A 471 35.29 -9.76 13.72
CA LEU A 471 34.87 -11.17 13.87
C LEU A 471 34.65 -11.58 15.33
N ASP A 472 35.26 -10.85 16.26
CA ASP A 472 35.08 -11.00 17.70
C ASP A 472 33.67 -10.61 18.16
N ARG A 473 33.05 -9.60 17.54
CA ARG A 473 31.63 -9.27 17.77
C ARG A 473 30.74 -10.48 17.56
N ASN A 474 30.93 -11.21 16.45
CA ASN A 474 30.11 -12.37 16.15
C ASN A 474 30.42 -13.54 17.09
N VAL A 475 31.68 -13.76 17.48
CA VAL A 475 32.02 -14.76 18.50
C VAL A 475 31.33 -14.45 19.83
N LEU A 476 31.39 -13.21 20.31
CA LEU A 476 30.74 -12.83 21.57
C LEU A 476 29.22 -12.84 21.48
N LYS A 477 28.65 -12.39 20.36
CA LYS A 477 27.21 -12.45 20.09
C LYS A 477 26.67 -13.87 20.21
N TRP A 478 27.42 -14.86 19.76
CA TRP A 478 26.95 -16.25 19.72
C TRP A 478 27.38 -17.07 20.94
N TYR A 479 28.64 -16.99 21.38
CA TYR A 479 29.20 -17.80 22.48
C TYR A 479 29.19 -17.10 23.84
N GLY A 480 29.03 -15.78 23.89
CA GLY A 480 29.20 -14.98 25.11
C GLY A 480 27.97 -14.91 26.01
N VAL A 481 28.20 -14.68 27.29
CA VAL A 481 27.20 -14.44 28.34
C VAL A 481 27.17 -12.96 28.67
N GLU A 482 25.98 -12.42 28.89
CA GLU A 482 25.79 -11.05 29.34
C GLU A 482 26.21 -10.91 30.81
N ASP A 483 27.07 -9.94 31.12
CA ASP A 483 27.36 -9.48 32.48
C ASP A 483 26.75 -8.09 32.66
N SER A 484 25.47 -8.08 33.05
CA SER A 484 24.69 -6.85 33.21
C SER A 484 25.24 -5.95 34.32
N GLU A 485 25.94 -6.50 35.33
CA GLU A 485 26.57 -5.69 36.39
C GLU A 485 27.79 -4.91 35.88
N ALA A 486 28.56 -5.51 34.97
CA ALA A 486 29.73 -4.89 34.37
C ALA A 486 29.42 -4.14 33.06
N GLY A 487 28.19 -4.23 32.55
CA GLY A 487 27.78 -3.62 31.29
C GLY A 487 28.55 -4.16 30.08
N VAL A 488 28.94 -5.44 30.11
CA VAL A 488 29.76 -6.08 29.06
C VAL A 488 29.23 -7.47 28.71
N GLN A 489 29.41 -7.89 27.46
CA GLN A 489 29.29 -9.28 27.05
C GLN A 489 30.65 -9.97 27.21
N ARG A 490 30.68 -11.17 27.80
CA ARG A 490 31.91 -11.93 28.07
C ARG A 490 31.89 -13.32 27.47
N VAL A 491 33.02 -13.77 26.92
CA VAL A 491 33.27 -15.14 26.47
C VAL A 491 34.63 -15.60 27.01
N ASP A 492 34.81 -16.91 27.23
CA ASP A 492 36.13 -17.43 27.57
C ASP A 492 37.13 -17.06 26.43
N PRO A 493 38.25 -16.38 26.72
CA PRO A 493 39.18 -15.90 25.70
C PRO A 493 39.78 -17.04 24.86
N ARG A 494 39.76 -18.28 25.37
CA ARG A 494 40.18 -19.48 24.65
C ARG A 494 39.25 -19.80 23.46
N ILE A 495 37.98 -19.39 23.48
CA ILE A 495 37.02 -19.61 22.37
C ILE A 495 37.42 -18.81 21.12
N PRO A 496 37.56 -17.46 21.17
CA PRO A 496 38.11 -16.68 20.06
C PRO A 496 39.46 -17.20 19.57
N GLU A 497 40.37 -17.58 20.48
CA GLU A 497 41.68 -18.13 20.13
C GLU A 497 41.59 -19.43 19.34
N THR A 498 40.66 -20.33 19.68
CA THR A 498 40.41 -21.60 18.95
C THR A 498 40.04 -21.35 17.49
N PHE A 499 39.27 -20.28 17.25
CA PHE A 499 38.85 -19.84 15.92
C PHE A 499 39.85 -18.88 15.27
N GLY A 500 41.01 -18.61 15.87
CA GLY A 500 42.00 -17.68 15.30
C GLY A 500 41.56 -16.22 15.24
N VAL A 501 40.62 -15.82 16.12
CA VAL A 501 40.09 -14.45 16.24
C VAL A 501 40.82 -13.72 17.38
N GLY A 502 41.44 -12.57 17.08
CA GLY A 502 42.09 -11.73 18.08
C GLY A 502 41.06 -10.98 18.93
N SER A 503 40.76 -11.48 20.12
CA SER A 503 39.83 -10.87 21.09
C SER A 503 40.32 -11.14 22.51
N ASP A 504 40.05 -10.22 23.44
CA ASP A 504 40.23 -10.42 24.88
C ASP A 504 38.99 -11.04 25.55
N GLY A 505 37.97 -11.36 24.76
CA GLY A 505 36.74 -12.00 25.21
C GLY A 505 35.73 -11.07 25.88
N THR A 506 35.87 -9.74 25.79
CA THR A 506 34.94 -8.79 26.43
C THR A 506 34.56 -7.61 25.53
N ILE A 507 33.26 -7.30 25.38
CA ILE A 507 32.78 -6.12 24.61
C ILE A 507 31.68 -5.36 25.40
N PRO A 508 31.64 -4.01 25.40
CA PRO A 508 30.60 -3.23 26.07
C PRO A 508 29.18 -3.42 25.51
N LEU A 509 28.18 -3.42 26.40
CA LEU A 509 26.76 -3.46 26.07
C LEU A 509 26.20 -2.04 25.85
N THR A 510 25.13 -1.95 25.07
CA THR A 510 24.29 -0.75 24.98
C THR A 510 23.42 -0.68 26.24
N THR A 511 23.45 0.42 27.00
CA THR A 511 22.77 0.52 28.32
C THR A 511 21.26 0.33 28.21
N SER A 512 20.72 -0.72 28.83
CA SER A 512 19.29 -0.90 29.10
C SER A 512 19.09 -1.30 30.57
N ASP A 513 18.69 -0.36 31.41
CA ASP A 513 18.20 -0.67 32.76
C ASP A 513 16.84 -1.37 32.64
N THR A 514 16.74 -2.59 33.17
CA THR A 514 15.50 -3.38 33.25
C THR A 514 15.37 -3.94 34.66
N GLU A 515 14.27 -3.63 35.37
CA GLU A 515 13.94 -4.19 36.69
C GLU A 515 12.87 -5.29 36.55
N PHE A 516 12.89 -6.29 37.44
CA PHE A 516 12.01 -7.48 37.38
C PHE A 516 11.03 -7.55 38.55
N CYS A 517 9.84 -8.12 38.31
CA CYS A 517 8.75 -8.27 39.26
C CYS A 517 9.13 -9.27 40.38
N PRO A 518 8.99 -8.90 41.67
CA PRO A 518 9.37 -9.77 42.78
C PRO A 518 8.45 -10.99 43.00
N GLU A 519 7.28 -11.05 42.35
CA GLU A 519 6.34 -12.18 42.50
C GLU A 519 6.43 -13.22 41.37
N CYS A 520 6.60 -12.79 40.12
CA CYS A 520 6.59 -13.71 38.96
C CYS A 520 7.83 -13.61 38.08
N SER A 521 8.82 -12.79 38.47
CA SER A 521 10.10 -12.63 37.78
C SER A 521 10.03 -12.16 36.33
N ALA A 522 8.86 -11.70 35.86
CA ALA A 522 8.71 -11.02 34.58
C ALA A 522 9.30 -9.60 34.64
N PRO A 523 9.82 -9.04 33.53
CA PRO A 523 10.25 -7.64 33.46
C PRO A 523 9.11 -6.69 33.85
N LEU A 524 9.40 -5.66 34.64
CA LEU A 524 8.43 -4.62 35.02
C LEU A 524 8.35 -3.54 33.93
N GLU A 525 7.14 -3.16 33.54
CA GLU A 525 6.88 -2.07 32.59
C GLU A 525 6.45 -0.80 33.34
N GLU A 526 6.96 0.36 32.93
CA GLU A 526 6.62 1.65 33.53
C GLU A 526 5.37 2.25 32.85
N THR A 527 4.34 2.59 33.61
CA THR A 527 3.10 3.22 33.10
C THR A 527 3.31 4.68 32.76
N GLU A 528 2.32 5.29 32.09
CA GLU A 528 2.24 6.73 31.79
C GLU A 528 2.39 7.67 33.01
N SER A 529 2.35 7.13 34.23
CA SER A 529 2.55 7.86 35.48
C SER A 529 3.93 7.69 36.12
N GLY A 530 4.82 6.89 35.54
CA GLY A 530 6.14 6.56 36.12
C GLY A 530 6.11 5.44 37.15
N ALA A 531 5.09 4.58 37.14
CA ALA A 531 4.95 3.45 38.07
C ALA A 531 5.17 2.12 37.35
N LEU A 532 6.04 1.27 37.90
CA LEU A 532 6.37 -0.07 37.40
C LEU A 532 5.26 -1.10 37.71
N VAL A 533 4.74 -1.78 36.67
CA VAL A 533 3.69 -2.82 36.74
C VAL A 533 4.06 -4.06 35.93
N CYS A 534 3.47 -5.19 36.30
CA CYS A 534 3.73 -6.50 35.70
C CYS A 534 2.56 -6.92 34.79
N ARG A 535 2.88 -7.28 33.54
CA ARG A 535 1.91 -7.65 32.50
C ARG A 535 1.21 -9.00 32.70
N ASN A 536 1.80 -9.91 33.47
CA ASN A 536 1.12 -11.17 33.81
C ASN A 536 -0.09 -10.97 34.75
N CYS A 537 -0.27 -9.76 35.26
CA CYS A 537 -1.30 -9.45 36.25
C CYS A 537 -2.51 -8.68 35.68
N ASP A 538 -2.49 -8.21 34.43
CA ASP A 538 -3.59 -7.39 33.84
C ASP A 538 -3.74 -7.56 32.30
N THR A 539 -4.76 -8.31 31.85
CA THR A 539 -5.07 -8.60 30.43
C THR A 539 -6.45 -8.06 29.99
N THR A 540 -6.80 -6.85 30.42
CA THR A 540 -8.06 -6.17 30.00
C THR A 540 -7.77 -4.82 29.36
N CYS A 541 -8.51 -4.48 28.30
CA CYS A 541 -8.45 -3.17 27.63
C CYS A 541 -8.84 -2.05 28.61
N ASP A 542 -7.98 -1.04 28.80
CA ASP A 542 -8.21 0.05 29.75
C ASP A 542 -9.47 0.86 29.41
N ASP A 543 -9.79 1.00 28.12
CA ASP A 543 -10.92 1.82 27.66
C ASP A 543 -12.28 1.14 27.82
N CYS A 544 -12.33 -0.20 27.76
CA CYS A 544 -13.60 -0.93 27.71
C CYS A 544 -13.67 -2.19 28.58
N GLY A 545 -12.61 -2.53 29.30
CA GLY A 545 -12.51 -3.70 30.19
C GLY A 545 -12.62 -5.05 29.49
N SER A 546 -12.62 -5.08 28.15
CA SER A 546 -12.73 -6.31 27.37
C SER A 546 -11.38 -7.01 27.27
N PRO A 547 -11.35 -8.35 27.20
CA PRO A 547 -10.12 -9.08 26.93
C PRO A 547 -9.55 -8.65 25.58
N MET A 548 -8.24 -8.50 25.52
CA MET A 548 -7.53 -8.17 24.28
C MET A 548 -6.94 -9.45 23.68
N GLU A 549 -7.05 -9.59 22.36
CA GLU A 549 -6.50 -10.70 21.59
C GLU A 549 -5.21 -10.26 20.89
N GLN A 550 -4.24 -11.16 20.80
CA GLN A 550 -2.98 -10.86 20.13
C GLN A 550 -3.18 -10.91 18.59
N ARG A 551 -2.80 -9.85 17.89
CA ARG A 551 -2.71 -9.81 16.43
C ARG A 551 -1.40 -9.17 16.02
N GLU A 552 -0.53 -9.94 15.37
CA GLU A 552 0.82 -9.52 15.01
C GLU A 552 1.59 -8.97 16.22
N GLU A 553 1.91 -7.67 16.21
CA GLU A 553 2.69 -6.97 17.24
C GLU A 553 1.81 -6.21 18.25
N PHE A 554 0.48 -6.35 18.17
CA PHE A 554 -0.47 -5.59 18.99
C PHE A 554 -1.48 -6.51 19.69
N TRP A 555 -1.77 -6.21 20.96
CA TRP A 555 -3.00 -6.59 21.63
C TRP A 555 -4.13 -5.76 21.03
N VAL A 556 -5.05 -6.39 20.33
CA VAL A 556 -6.22 -5.76 19.73
C VAL A 556 -7.42 -6.09 20.59
N CYS A 557 -8.19 -5.08 20.99
CA CYS A 557 -9.39 -5.31 21.76
C CYS A 557 -10.41 -6.12 20.94
N THR A 558 -10.99 -7.14 21.58
CA THR A 558 -12.06 -7.97 20.99
C THR A 558 -13.33 -7.20 20.65
N SER A 559 -13.56 -6.08 21.34
CA SER A 559 -14.75 -5.23 21.19
C SER A 559 -14.58 -4.10 20.17
N ASP A 560 -13.36 -3.61 19.96
CA ASP A 560 -13.05 -2.53 19.01
C ASP A 560 -11.64 -2.70 18.44
N SER A 561 -11.53 -2.96 17.14
CA SER A 561 -10.25 -3.17 16.47
C SER A 561 -9.35 -1.94 16.42
N SER A 562 -9.86 -0.75 16.75
CA SER A 562 -9.04 0.47 16.87
C SER A 562 -8.31 0.59 18.22
N HIS A 563 -8.76 -0.13 19.25
CA HIS A 563 -8.08 -0.17 20.55
C HIS A 563 -6.97 -1.21 20.48
N GLN A 564 -5.76 -0.73 20.18
CA GLN A 564 -4.59 -1.57 20.03
C GLN A 564 -3.51 -1.16 21.01
N LYS A 565 -2.82 -2.13 21.61
CA LYS A 565 -1.67 -1.90 22.49
C LYS A 565 -0.51 -2.75 22.00
N PRO A 566 0.68 -2.19 21.73
CA PRO A 566 1.81 -3.00 21.30
C PRO A 566 2.16 -4.07 22.35
N ILE A 567 2.44 -5.27 21.88
CA ILE A 567 2.98 -6.37 22.68
C ILE A 567 4.40 -5.97 23.10
N GLY A 568 4.71 -6.10 24.39
CA GLY A 568 5.94 -5.51 24.96
C GLY A 568 5.88 -4.00 25.27
N GLY A 569 4.75 -3.35 24.93
CA GLY A 569 4.56 -1.91 25.14
C GLY A 569 5.23 -1.06 24.06
N LYS A 570 5.03 0.26 24.11
CA LYS A 570 5.57 1.21 23.10
C LYS A 570 7.11 1.21 23.06
N ARG A 571 7.75 0.81 24.15
CA ARG A 571 9.22 0.70 24.25
C ARG A 571 9.79 -0.46 23.46
N GLU A 572 9.26 -1.68 23.61
CA GLU A 572 9.74 -2.83 22.82
C GLU A 572 9.44 -2.63 21.33
N LEU A 573 8.29 -2.04 20.99
CA LEU A 573 7.98 -1.62 19.62
C LEU A 573 9.01 -0.61 19.07
N PHE A 574 9.39 0.39 19.87
CA PHE A 574 10.42 1.36 19.49
C PHE A 574 11.79 0.71 19.28
N GLU A 575 12.20 -0.18 20.17
CA GLU A 575 13.49 -0.88 20.08
C GLU A 575 13.54 -1.81 18.85
N ASN A 576 12.48 -2.57 18.58
CA ASN A 576 12.38 -3.43 17.39
C ASN A 576 12.43 -2.62 16.10
N ARG A 577 11.64 -1.54 16.00
CA ARG A 577 11.63 -0.67 14.80
C ARG A 577 12.92 0.12 14.63
N LEU A 578 13.58 0.47 15.73
CA LEU A 578 14.88 1.11 15.68
C LEU A 578 15.92 0.17 15.09
N GLN A 579 15.89 -1.12 15.44
CA GLN A 579 16.78 -2.10 14.83
C GLN A 579 16.53 -2.23 13.33
N ASP A 580 15.28 -2.34 12.89
CA ASP A 580 14.92 -2.38 11.46
C ASP A 580 15.43 -1.14 10.72
N LEU A 581 15.35 0.04 11.35
CA LEU A 581 15.82 1.31 10.80
C LEU A 581 17.34 1.36 10.68
N LEU A 582 18.05 0.85 11.68
CA LEU A 582 19.52 0.79 11.69
C LEU A 582 20.03 -0.21 10.65
N ASP A 583 19.35 -1.35 10.48
CA ASP A 583 19.66 -2.36 9.47
C ASP A 583 19.44 -1.79 8.05
N TRP A 584 18.34 -1.07 7.80
CA TRP A 584 18.09 -0.37 6.54
C TRP A 584 19.21 0.61 6.20
N ARG A 585 19.68 1.38 7.19
CA ARG A 585 20.76 2.35 7.02
C ARG A 585 22.15 1.72 6.83
N GLY A 586 22.44 0.63 7.54
CA GLY A 586 23.77 0.02 7.59
C GLY A 586 24.03 -1.02 6.50
N GLU A 587 23.04 -1.86 6.21
CA GLU A 587 23.18 -3.04 5.35
C GLU A 587 22.46 -2.89 4.00
N GLY A 588 21.62 -1.86 3.84
CA GLY A 588 20.82 -1.63 2.64
C GLY A 588 19.62 -2.59 2.52
N ALA A 589 19.20 -3.21 3.62
CA ALA A 589 17.98 -4.02 3.69
C ALA A 589 16.74 -3.14 3.43
N THR A 590 15.64 -3.67 2.88
CA THR A 590 14.41 -2.88 2.65
C THR A 590 13.65 -2.62 3.95
N PHE A 591 13.33 -1.35 4.23
CA PHE A 591 12.54 -0.98 5.40
C PHE A 591 11.04 -1.14 5.09
N ASN A 592 10.47 -2.29 5.46
CA ASN A 592 9.10 -2.67 5.10
C ASN A 592 8.02 -2.02 5.99
N LYS A 593 8.33 -1.73 7.26
CA LYS A 593 7.36 -1.22 8.25
C LYS A 593 7.50 0.30 8.44
N THR A 594 7.12 1.04 7.39
CA THR A 594 7.35 2.49 7.27
C THR A 594 6.35 3.38 8.01
N SER A 595 5.20 2.86 8.42
CA SER A 595 4.07 3.66 8.94
C SER A 595 4.47 4.56 10.12
N HIS A 596 5.17 4.03 11.12
CA HIS A 596 5.53 4.79 12.31
C HIS A 596 6.51 5.94 12.01
N ILE A 597 7.54 5.71 11.19
CA ILE A 597 8.47 6.80 10.84
C ILE A 597 7.78 7.85 9.95
N GLU A 598 6.86 7.43 9.07
CA GLU A 598 6.03 8.36 8.29
C GLU A 598 5.12 9.19 9.20
N ASP A 599 4.49 8.58 10.20
CA ASP A 599 3.64 9.27 11.17
C ASP A 599 4.45 10.30 11.97
N GLY A 600 5.63 9.90 12.45
CA GLY A 600 6.52 10.78 13.20
C GLY A 600 7.05 11.93 12.37
N ALA A 601 7.41 11.68 11.11
CA ALA A 601 7.81 12.72 10.16
C ALA A 601 6.66 13.68 9.81
N GLU A 602 5.44 13.19 9.64
CA GLU A 602 4.26 14.03 9.39
C GLU A 602 3.98 14.92 10.61
N GLN A 603 4.03 14.36 11.81
CA GLN A 603 3.83 15.09 13.05
C GLN A 603 4.92 16.14 13.29
N ALA A 604 6.19 15.80 13.06
CA ALA A 604 7.31 16.73 13.19
C ALA A 604 7.19 17.91 12.22
N ILE A 605 6.83 17.66 10.96
CA ILE A 605 6.61 18.73 9.98
C ILE A 605 5.42 19.61 10.40
N ARG A 606 4.31 19.00 10.82
CA ARG A 606 3.11 19.72 11.23
C ARG A 606 3.28 20.53 12.51
N PHE A 607 4.20 20.12 13.38
CA PHE A 607 4.54 20.87 14.57
C PHE A 607 5.19 22.24 14.23
N PHE A 608 6.05 22.29 13.22
CA PHE A 608 6.69 23.54 12.79
C PHE A 608 5.91 24.28 11.69
N TYR A 609 5.06 23.58 10.93
CA TYR A 609 4.31 24.10 9.79
C TYR A 609 2.86 23.66 9.79
N ASP A 610 1.93 24.60 9.98
CA ASP A 610 0.49 24.33 9.94
C ASP A 610 -0.02 23.85 8.57
N GLN A 611 0.64 24.27 7.48
CA GLN A 611 0.22 24.04 6.08
C GLN A 611 1.42 23.78 5.14
N PRO A 612 2.14 22.66 5.29
CA PRO A 612 3.31 22.33 4.47
C PRO A 612 2.96 22.16 2.97
N GLU A 613 1.76 21.66 2.67
CA GLU A 613 1.23 21.40 1.32
C GLU A 613 0.74 22.66 0.57
N SER A 614 0.73 23.80 1.25
CA SER A 614 0.32 25.09 0.70
C SER A 614 1.48 25.75 -0.06
N LEU A 615 1.20 26.22 -1.28
CA LEU A 615 2.12 27.09 -2.04
C LEU A 615 1.84 28.59 -1.79
N VAL A 616 0.97 28.89 -0.83
CA VAL A 616 0.85 30.25 -0.27
C VAL A 616 2.13 30.53 0.50
N ARG A 617 2.72 31.71 0.25
CA ARG A 617 3.96 32.07 0.93
C ARG A 617 3.77 32.12 2.45
N PRO A 618 4.72 31.61 3.25
CA PRO A 618 4.63 31.66 4.72
C PRO A 618 4.49 33.08 5.25
N GLU A 619 5.08 34.06 4.56
CA GLU A 619 5.04 35.47 4.95
C GLU A 619 3.67 36.11 4.67
N CYS A 620 2.84 35.50 3.82
CA CYS A 620 1.56 36.06 3.44
C CYS A 620 0.55 36.00 4.60
N ARG A 621 0.08 37.18 5.03
CA ARG A 621 -0.95 37.35 6.07
C ARG A 621 -2.24 37.98 5.55
N SER A 622 -2.43 38.02 4.23
CA SER A 622 -3.66 38.56 3.65
C SER A 622 -4.82 37.61 3.96
N SER A 623 -5.95 38.15 4.46
CA SER A 623 -7.21 37.40 4.60
C SER A 623 -7.78 36.99 3.26
N ASP A 624 -7.41 37.72 2.21
CA ASP A 624 -7.97 37.60 0.87
C ASP A 624 -7.05 36.77 -0.04
N ALA A 625 -6.05 36.08 0.52
CA ALA A 625 -5.19 35.18 -0.23
C ALA A 625 -5.94 33.89 -0.59
N ALA A 626 -5.85 33.49 -1.86
CA ALA A 626 -6.46 32.27 -2.33
C ALA A 626 -5.79 31.05 -1.69
N VAL A 627 -6.58 30.02 -1.44
CA VAL A 627 -6.09 28.71 -1.06
C VAL A 627 -5.44 28.08 -2.28
N LEU A 628 -4.15 27.79 -2.20
CA LEU A 628 -3.41 27.05 -3.23
C LEU A 628 -2.69 25.87 -2.59
N ARG A 629 -3.26 24.67 -2.71
CA ARG A 629 -2.77 23.50 -1.97
C ARG A 629 -2.68 22.24 -2.82
N TRP A 630 -1.69 21.43 -2.52
CA TRP A 630 -1.56 20.08 -3.07
C TRP A 630 -2.49 19.11 -2.33
N THR A 631 -3.16 18.21 -3.06
CA THR A 631 -4.17 17.29 -2.48
C THR A 631 -4.01 15.82 -2.88
N LYS A 632 -2.88 15.41 -3.47
CA LYS A 632 -2.62 13.99 -3.76
C LYS A 632 -2.06 13.26 -2.54
N GLY A 633 -2.71 12.15 -2.18
CA GLY A 633 -2.33 11.25 -1.08
C GLY A 633 -3.42 11.09 -0.02
N SER A 634 -3.30 10.06 0.83
CA SER A 634 -4.17 9.82 1.99
C SER A 634 -3.79 10.67 3.21
N ARG A 635 -2.49 10.98 3.35
CA ARG A 635 -1.91 11.82 4.42
C ARG A 635 -1.93 13.30 4.06
N LYS A 636 -1.88 14.20 5.05
CA LYS A 636 -1.77 15.64 4.80
C LYS A 636 -0.37 16.01 4.30
N VAL A 637 0.65 15.36 4.84
CA VAL A 637 2.02 15.42 4.34
C VAL A 637 2.40 14.06 3.79
N PRO A 638 2.46 13.87 2.47
CA PRO A 638 2.80 12.57 1.92
C PRO A 638 4.31 12.35 2.07
N ILE A 639 4.69 11.27 2.75
CA ILE A 639 6.07 10.90 3.03
C ILE A 639 6.40 9.61 2.28
N HIS A 640 7.65 9.49 1.84
CA HIS A 640 8.22 8.33 1.16
C HIS A 640 9.50 7.92 1.87
N ILE A 641 9.64 6.63 2.18
CA ILE A 641 10.91 6.07 2.64
C ILE A 641 11.66 5.54 1.42
N ASP A 642 12.87 6.02 1.19
CA ASP A 642 13.67 5.61 0.03
C ASP A 642 14.28 4.21 0.24
N ASN A 643 13.59 3.20 -0.28
CA ASN A 643 14.08 1.82 -0.32
C ASN A 643 14.81 1.50 -1.65
N GLY A 644 15.28 2.52 -2.38
CA GLY A 644 15.78 2.40 -3.75
C GLY A 644 14.69 2.51 -4.82
N ASP A 645 13.48 2.93 -4.43
CA ASP A 645 12.31 3.10 -5.28
C ASP A 645 11.89 4.59 -5.38
N SER A 646 11.18 4.94 -6.44
CA SER A 646 10.70 6.30 -6.66
C SER A 646 9.18 6.41 -6.45
N PRO A 647 8.69 7.42 -5.71
CA PRO A 647 7.27 7.53 -5.43
C PRO A 647 6.47 7.88 -6.70
N SER A 648 5.25 7.37 -6.81
CA SER A 648 4.35 7.58 -7.96
C SER A 648 3.86 9.03 -8.14
N TYR A 649 4.05 9.86 -7.12
CA TYR A 649 3.84 11.30 -7.13
C TYR A 649 4.78 11.98 -6.13
N ARG A 650 4.89 13.32 -6.13
CA ARG A 650 5.79 14.02 -5.21
C ARG A 650 5.41 13.80 -3.75
N LYS A 651 6.41 13.38 -2.97
CA LYS A 651 6.36 13.17 -1.53
C LYS A 651 7.64 13.74 -0.89
N VAL A 652 7.61 13.97 0.41
CA VAL A 652 8.83 14.22 1.19
C VAL A 652 9.59 12.90 1.30
N VAL A 653 10.85 12.87 0.86
CA VAL A 653 11.66 11.66 0.84
C VAL A 653 12.53 11.61 2.11
N ILE A 654 12.53 10.47 2.79
CA ILE A 654 13.39 10.15 3.91
C ILE A 654 14.32 9.04 3.46
N GLY A 655 15.61 9.36 3.29
CA GLY A 655 16.62 8.40 2.88
C GLY A 655 17.57 7.99 4.03
N PRO A 656 18.32 6.90 3.85
CA PRO A 656 19.24 6.36 4.85
C PRO A 656 20.44 7.28 5.15
N GLU A 657 20.69 8.27 4.28
CA GLU A 657 21.73 9.30 4.45
C GLU A 657 21.45 10.30 5.57
N LEU A 658 20.21 10.37 6.07
CA LEU A 658 19.86 11.27 7.16
C LEU A 658 20.59 10.89 8.48
N PRO A 659 20.84 11.87 9.37
CA PRO A 659 21.48 11.59 10.65
C PRO A 659 20.69 10.59 11.49
N GLU A 660 21.37 9.62 12.10
CA GLU A 660 20.75 8.59 12.94
C GLU A 660 19.91 9.18 14.07
N SER A 661 20.40 10.25 14.71
CA SER A 661 19.71 10.94 15.78
C SER A 661 18.36 11.47 15.31
N LEU A 662 18.32 12.04 14.10
CA LEU A 662 17.08 12.54 13.51
C LEU A 662 16.12 11.38 13.19
N LEU A 663 16.60 10.30 12.58
CA LEU A 663 15.77 9.14 12.27
C LEU A 663 15.19 8.48 13.53
N LYS A 664 15.99 8.38 14.60
CA LYS A 664 15.56 7.95 15.93
C LYS A 664 14.47 8.87 16.50
N ASP A 665 14.66 10.17 16.39
CA ASP A 665 13.71 11.17 16.88
C ASP A 665 12.37 11.11 16.12
N LEU A 666 12.41 10.97 14.79
CA LEU A 666 11.21 10.78 13.96
C LEU A 666 10.48 9.50 14.33
N LEU A 667 11.19 8.38 14.46
CA LEU A 667 10.58 7.11 14.85
C LEU A 667 9.97 7.19 16.25
N ARG A 668 10.62 7.88 17.20
CA ARG A 668 10.13 8.06 18.57
C ARG A 668 8.80 8.82 18.57
N ILE A 669 8.71 9.93 17.84
CA ILE A 669 7.47 10.71 17.74
C ILE A 669 6.33 9.86 17.14
N GLY A 670 6.64 9.01 16.16
CA GLY A 670 5.64 8.17 15.50
C GLY A 670 5.11 7.03 16.36
N ILE A 671 5.92 6.48 17.25
CA ILE A 671 5.53 5.36 18.13
C ILE A 671 4.85 5.87 19.41
N TYR A 672 5.26 7.03 19.92
CA TYR A 672 4.69 7.69 21.09
C TYR A 672 3.69 8.78 20.69
N ASP A 673 2.76 8.44 19.80
CA ASP A 673 1.75 9.32 19.19
C ASP A 673 0.80 10.06 20.15
N GLU A 674 0.59 9.53 21.35
CA GLU A 674 -0.17 10.19 22.43
C GLU A 674 0.60 11.35 23.06
N THR A 675 1.93 11.32 23.00
CA THR A 675 2.79 12.38 23.51
C THR A 675 3.02 13.41 22.41
N THR A 676 2.73 14.67 22.72
CA THR A 676 2.94 15.73 21.73
C THR A 676 4.43 15.94 21.46
N VAL A 677 4.77 16.41 20.25
CA VAL A 677 6.17 16.79 19.92
C VAL A 677 6.72 17.81 20.93
N GLU A 678 5.87 18.68 21.47
CA GLU A 678 6.21 19.65 22.52
C GLU A 678 6.69 18.99 23.81
N GLU A 679 6.00 17.93 24.25
CA GLU A 679 6.35 17.17 25.45
C GLU A 679 7.64 16.37 25.26
N HIS A 680 7.85 15.77 24.09
CA HIS A 680 9.12 15.09 23.76
C HIS A 680 10.32 16.04 23.83
N VAL A 681 10.16 17.27 23.35
CA VAL A 681 11.20 18.31 23.41
C VAL A 681 11.43 18.77 24.85
N GLN A 682 10.36 18.99 25.63
CA GLN A 682 10.47 19.42 27.03
C GLN A 682 11.16 18.38 27.91
N ASN A 683 10.94 17.09 27.64
CA ASN A 683 11.55 15.97 28.36
C ASN A 683 12.98 15.67 27.89
N GLY A 684 13.51 16.40 26.91
CA GLY A 684 14.85 16.19 26.35
C GLY A 684 15.00 14.87 25.59
N ALA A 685 13.89 14.23 25.21
CA ALA A 685 13.87 12.94 24.52
C ALA A 685 14.19 13.08 23.01
N VAL A 686 14.07 14.29 22.48
CA VAL A 686 14.20 14.63 21.05
C VAL A 686 14.85 16.01 20.88
N ASP A 687 15.70 16.18 19.87
CA ASP A 687 16.35 17.47 19.59
C ASP A 687 15.50 18.39 18.68
N ALA A 688 14.86 19.38 19.31
CA ALA A 688 14.06 20.38 18.62
C ALA A 688 14.80 21.15 17.51
N GLN A 689 16.10 21.41 17.68
CA GLN A 689 16.85 22.19 16.69
C GLN A 689 17.15 21.36 15.43
N SER A 690 17.51 20.09 15.62
CA SER A 690 17.71 19.14 14.52
C SER A 690 16.41 18.88 13.76
N LEU A 691 15.30 18.62 14.46
CA LEU A 691 13.99 18.45 13.83
C LEU A 691 13.56 19.68 13.03
N ARG A 692 13.71 20.88 13.60
CA ARG A 692 13.33 22.13 12.94
C ARG A 692 14.13 22.36 11.66
N THR A 693 15.44 22.15 11.72
CA THR A 693 16.34 22.34 10.57
C THR A 693 15.97 21.36 9.44
N TRP A 694 15.69 20.10 9.80
CA TRP A 694 15.23 19.12 8.83
C TRP A 694 13.85 19.46 8.25
N ALA A 695 12.87 19.81 9.08
CA ALA A 695 11.53 20.17 8.62
C ALA A 695 11.54 21.43 7.71
N GLU A 696 12.35 22.44 8.05
CA GLU A 696 12.58 23.62 7.21
C GLU A 696 13.14 23.22 5.83
N GLY A 697 14.15 22.33 5.80
CA GLY A 697 14.72 21.80 4.57
C GLY A 697 13.72 20.99 3.74
N ALA A 698 13.05 20.03 4.37
CA ALA A 698 12.10 19.12 3.74
C ALA A 698 10.90 19.87 3.13
N VAL A 699 10.31 20.82 3.86
CA VAL A 699 9.17 21.62 3.36
C VAL A 699 9.62 22.57 2.25
N SER A 700 10.78 23.19 2.37
CA SER A 700 11.34 24.07 1.33
C SER A 700 11.59 23.31 0.03
N GLU A 701 12.24 22.14 0.12
CA GLU A 701 12.50 21.28 -1.03
C GLU A 701 11.20 20.76 -1.65
N PHE A 702 10.26 20.29 -0.82
CA PHE A 702 8.96 19.82 -1.28
C PHE A 702 8.20 20.91 -2.06
N ARG A 703 8.11 22.13 -1.52
CA ARG A 703 7.46 23.26 -2.20
C ARG A 703 8.18 23.68 -3.48
N THR A 704 9.51 23.71 -3.47
CA THR A 704 10.32 24.00 -4.67
C THR A 704 10.07 22.98 -5.77
N ASN A 705 9.99 21.69 -5.40
CA ASN A 705 9.69 20.61 -6.33
C ASN A 705 8.27 20.72 -6.89
N LEU A 706 7.30 21.03 -6.04
CA LEU A 706 5.92 21.29 -6.46
C LEU A 706 5.80 22.47 -7.45
N GLU A 707 6.51 23.58 -7.21
CA GLU A 707 6.54 24.72 -8.13
C GLU A 707 7.22 24.37 -9.46
N ARG A 708 8.30 23.57 -9.42
CA ARG A 708 8.97 23.06 -10.61
C ARG A 708 8.03 22.17 -11.44
N ASP A 709 7.29 21.26 -10.80
CA ASP A 709 6.36 20.38 -11.50
C ASP A 709 5.26 21.17 -12.22
N ILE A 710 4.75 22.24 -11.60
CA ILE A 710 3.78 23.14 -12.27
C ILE A 710 4.39 23.76 -13.52
N LYS A 711 5.64 24.26 -13.43
CA LYS A 711 6.33 24.86 -14.56
C LYS A 711 6.62 23.86 -15.68
N GLU A 712 6.97 22.62 -15.35
CA GLU A 712 7.23 21.55 -16.32
C GLU A 712 5.95 21.05 -17.00
N GLU A 713 4.88 20.84 -16.23
CA GLU A 713 3.60 20.31 -16.72
C GLU A 713 2.76 21.34 -17.47
N PHE A 714 2.75 22.60 -17.02
CA PHE A 714 1.98 23.68 -17.64
C PHE A 714 2.83 24.61 -18.50
N GLY A 715 4.15 24.61 -18.43
CA GLY A 715 5.00 25.50 -19.22
C GLY A 715 5.04 26.96 -18.76
N ALA A 716 4.31 27.31 -17.70
CA ALA A 716 4.29 28.62 -17.05
C ALA A 716 4.36 28.45 -15.53
N ASP A 717 5.02 29.39 -14.85
CA ASP A 717 5.06 29.37 -13.38
C ASP A 717 3.81 30.03 -12.75
N ILE A 718 3.54 29.72 -11.49
CA ILE A 718 2.42 30.30 -10.74
C ILE A 718 2.53 31.82 -10.66
N ASP A 719 3.74 32.37 -10.58
CA ASP A 719 3.97 33.79 -10.41
C ASP A 719 3.57 34.56 -11.68
N GLN A 720 3.85 34.01 -12.86
CA GLN A 720 3.42 34.49 -14.17
C GLN A 720 1.90 34.44 -14.32
N ILE A 721 1.26 33.34 -13.88
CA ILE A 721 -0.20 33.20 -13.90
C ILE A 721 -0.85 34.27 -12.99
N ALA A 722 -0.30 34.45 -11.79
CA ALA A 722 -0.77 35.43 -10.82
C ALA A 722 -0.62 36.87 -11.33
N LEU A 723 0.54 37.21 -11.91
CA LEU A 723 0.82 38.53 -12.49
C LEU A 723 -0.10 38.83 -13.67
N PHE A 724 -0.26 37.88 -14.59
CA PHE A 724 -1.12 38.07 -15.75
C PHE A 724 -2.58 38.21 -15.35
N GLY A 725 -3.05 37.39 -14.40
CA GLY A 725 -4.42 37.48 -13.88
C GLY A 725 -4.70 38.85 -13.25
N LYS A 726 -3.79 39.34 -12.40
CA LYS A 726 -3.89 40.67 -11.79
C LYS A 726 -3.85 41.79 -12.84
N TYR A 727 -2.99 41.67 -13.85
CA TYR A 727 -2.90 42.65 -14.93
C TYR A 727 -4.20 42.75 -15.73
N LEU A 728 -4.81 41.60 -16.08
CA LEU A 728 -6.10 41.58 -16.77
C LEU A 728 -7.22 42.19 -15.91
N LEU A 729 -7.24 41.90 -14.61
CA LEU A 729 -8.19 42.52 -13.70
C LEU A 729 -8.05 44.05 -13.70
N ASN A 730 -6.82 44.59 -13.61
CA ASN A 730 -6.58 46.03 -13.67
C ASN A 730 -7.16 46.67 -14.95
N ILE A 731 -6.98 46.01 -16.11
CA ILE A 731 -7.54 46.50 -17.38
C ILE A 731 -9.07 46.51 -17.35
N PHE A 732 -9.69 45.41 -16.95
CA PHE A 732 -11.14 45.24 -17.02
C PHE A 732 -11.92 45.88 -15.86
N THR A 733 -11.24 46.40 -14.84
CA THR A 733 -11.84 47.26 -13.79
C THR A 733 -11.51 48.75 -13.94
N GLY A 734 -10.74 49.11 -14.98
CA GLY A 734 -10.42 50.51 -15.29
C GLY A 734 -9.26 51.11 -14.48
N ASN A 735 -8.38 50.29 -13.89
CA ASN A 735 -7.16 50.76 -13.21
C ASN A 735 -6.03 51.10 -14.20
N GLY A 736 -6.17 50.75 -15.48
CA GLY A 736 -5.20 51.09 -16.52
C GLY A 736 -4.39 49.91 -17.05
N ALA A 737 -3.65 50.15 -18.14
CA ALA A 737 -2.75 49.19 -18.78
C ALA A 737 -1.29 49.28 -18.30
N GLU A 738 -0.99 50.14 -17.31
CA GLU A 738 0.35 50.32 -16.79
C GLU A 738 0.87 49.02 -16.15
N PHE A 739 1.99 48.50 -16.67
CA PHE A 739 2.66 47.31 -16.15
C PHE A 739 3.85 47.70 -15.28
N SER A 740 3.57 48.27 -14.12
CA SER A 740 4.54 48.63 -13.09
C SER A 740 4.21 47.94 -11.75
N ALA A 741 5.20 47.83 -10.87
CA ALA A 741 4.96 47.29 -9.54
C ALA A 741 4.02 48.18 -8.72
N GLU A 742 4.05 49.50 -8.96
CA GLU A 742 3.10 50.47 -8.38
C GLU A 742 1.68 50.19 -8.86
N ALA A 743 1.46 50.09 -10.18
CA ALA A 743 0.13 49.86 -10.72
C ALA A 743 -0.47 48.50 -10.33
N LEU A 744 0.36 47.44 -10.28
CA LEU A 744 -0.09 46.11 -9.86
C LEU A 744 -0.33 46.02 -8.33
N ALA A 745 0.30 46.89 -7.54
CA ALA A 745 0.07 46.99 -6.10
C ALA A 745 -1.27 47.65 -5.76
N GLU A 746 -1.86 48.42 -6.67
CA GLU A 746 -3.11 49.11 -6.42
C GLU A 746 -4.28 48.13 -6.20
N PRO A 747 -5.18 48.41 -5.24
CA PRO A 747 -6.35 47.58 -5.00
C PRO A 747 -7.28 47.59 -6.22
N VAL A 748 -7.88 46.44 -6.52
CA VAL A 748 -8.90 46.30 -7.56
C VAL A 748 -10.27 46.30 -6.90
N ASP A 749 -11.16 47.17 -7.39
CA ASP A 749 -12.57 47.17 -7.01
C ASP A 749 -13.35 46.29 -7.99
N MET A 750 -13.66 45.06 -7.57
CA MET A 750 -14.40 44.11 -8.40
C MET A 750 -15.81 44.61 -8.77
N ASN A 751 -16.38 45.56 -8.03
CA ASN A 751 -17.68 46.15 -8.39
C ASN A 751 -17.62 47.01 -9.66
N ARG A 752 -16.42 47.44 -10.06
CA ARG A 752 -16.19 48.17 -11.32
C ARG A 752 -16.06 47.24 -12.52
N PHE A 753 -16.01 45.93 -12.32
CA PHE A 753 -15.87 44.98 -13.42
C PHE A 753 -17.06 45.10 -14.38
N ALA A 754 -16.77 45.36 -15.66
CA ALA A 754 -17.80 45.53 -16.68
C ALA A 754 -17.69 44.41 -17.71
N VAL A 755 -18.70 43.52 -17.76
CA VAL A 755 -18.79 42.43 -18.74
C VAL A 755 -18.76 42.95 -20.19
N THR A 756 -19.21 44.19 -20.41
CA THR A 756 -19.20 44.88 -21.70
C THR A 756 -17.86 45.54 -22.06
N ALA A 757 -16.85 45.50 -21.18
CA ALA A 757 -15.54 46.12 -21.39
C ALA A 757 -14.60 45.28 -22.25
N LYS A 758 -15.12 44.70 -23.33
CA LYS A 758 -14.31 44.06 -24.37
C LYS A 758 -14.86 44.31 -25.77
N PRO A 759 -14.00 44.36 -26.81
CA PRO A 759 -14.43 44.32 -28.19
C PRO A 759 -15.31 43.10 -28.50
N SER A 760 -16.25 43.24 -29.44
CA SER A 760 -17.07 42.11 -29.93
C SER A 760 -16.20 41.03 -30.55
N ASP A 761 -15.14 41.44 -31.23
CA ASP A 761 -14.23 40.56 -31.98
C ASP A 761 -13.23 39.85 -31.04
N LEU A 762 -13.08 40.33 -29.81
CA LEU A 762 -12.29 39.65 -28.78
C LEU A 762 -13.10 38.51 -28.15
N ASP A 763 -12.80 37.28 -28.52
CA ASP A 763 -13.48 36.06 -28.02
C ASP A 763 -12.97 35.63 -26.64
N VAL A 764 -13.26 36.44 -25.62
CA VAL A 764 -12.97 36.18 -24.20
C VAL A 764 -14.27 36.05 -23.42
N ASP A 765 -14.40 34.98 -22.63
CA ASP A 765 -15.53 34.82 -21.71
C ASP A 765 -15.36 35.68 -20.46
N MET A 766 -16.07 36.81 -20.43
CA MET A 766 -16.04 37.76 -19.31
C MET A 766 -16.80 37.25 -18.09
N SER A 767 -17.72 36.29 -18.25
CA SER A 767 -18.47 35.74 -17.11
C SER A 767 -17.57 34.94 -16.17
N GLY A 768 -16.51 34.35 -16.71
CA GLY A 768 -15.50 33.66 -15.92
C GLY A 768 -14.65 34.60 -15.05
N PHE A 769 -14.35 35.81 -15.52
CA PHE A 769 -13.67 36.83 -14.70
C PHE A 769 -14.55 37.36 -13.56
N ASP A 770 -15.85 37.51 -13.81
CA ASP A 770 -16.82 37.89 -12.78
C ASP A 770 -16.93 36.79 -11.71
N THR A 771 -17.00 35.52 -12.14
CA THR A 771 -17.14 34.36 -11.25
C THR A 771 -15.86 34.03 -10.47
N TYR A 772 -14.69 34.15 -11.09
CA TYR A 772 -13.41 33.70 -10.53
C TYR A 772 -12.39 34.82 -10.30
N GLY A 773 -12.77 36.08 -10.47
CA GLY A 773 -11.89 37.23 -10.27
C GLY A 773 -11.32 37.31 -8.86
N GLU A 774 -12.11 36.97 -7.83
CA GLU A 774 -11.62 36.86 -6.46
C GLU A 774 -10.54 35.77 -6.30
N SER A 775 -10.62 34.67 -7.06
CA SER A 775 -9.59 33.62 -7.04
C SER A 775 -8.30 34.08 -7.70
N LEU A 776 -8.37 34.85 -8.79
CA LEU A 776 -7.20 35.45 -9.45
C LEU A 776 -6.53 36.51 -8.58
N LEU A 777 -7.33 37.40 -7.98
CA LEU A 777 -6.84 38.41 -7.06
C LEU A 777 -6.23 37.76 -5.82
N GLY A 778 -6.89 36.74 -5.28
CA GLY A 778 -6.38 35.96 -4.15
C GLY A 778 -5.10 35.19 -4.50
N LEU A 779 -4.95 34.69 -5.73
CA LEU A 779 -3.71 34.06 -6.18
C LEU A 779 -2.56 35.07 -6.22
N PHE A 780 -2.82 36.28 -6.71
CA PHE A 780 -1.84 37.37 -6.66
C PHE A 780 -1.43 37.70 -5.22
N HIS A 781 -2.40 37.81 -4.30
CA HIS A 781 -2.13 38.02 -2.88
C HIS A 781 -1.33 36.89 -2.24
N ALA A 782 -1.60 35.64 -2.61
CA ALA A 782 -0.90 34.46 -2.09
C ALA A 782 0.60 34.44 -2.45
N ARG A 783 0.97 35.08 -3.56
CA ARG A 783 2.33 35.05 -4.13
C ARG A 783 3.16 36.31 -3.88
N PHE A 784 2.53 37.48 -3.92
CA PHE A 784 3.24 38.78 -3.81
C PHE A 784 2.99 39.52 -2.49
N HIS A 785 2.32 38.88 -1.52
CA HIS A 785 1.97 39.37 -0.18
C HIS A 785 1.53 40.84 -0.13
N LEU A 786 0.22 41.07 0.02
CA LEU A 786 -0.30 42.40 0.35
C LEU A 786 -0.62 42.48 1.85
N ARG A 787 0.10 43.31 2.61
CA ARG A 787 -0.58 44.08 3.66
C ARG A 787 -1.26 45.24 2.97
N ALA A 788 -2.39 45.70 3.50
CA ALA A 788 -3.13 46.85 2.99
C ALA A 788 -2.29 48.13 2.76
N ASN A 789 -1.02 48.20 3.23
CA ASN A 789 -0.06 49.28 2.97
C ASN A 789 1.41 48.83 2.75
N MET A 790 1.69 47.54 2.49
CA MET A 790 3.06 47.06 2.21
C MET A 790 2.99 45.87 1.25
N VAL A 791 3.41 46.10 0.01
CA VAL A 791 3.67 45.07 -0.98
C VAL A 791 5.08 44.53 -0.74
N ASP A 792 5.34 43.25 -1.04
CA ASP A 792 6.70 42.74 -1.25
C ASP A 792 7.28 43.36 -2.54
N TYR A 793 7.48 44.69 -2.49
CA TYR A 793 7.68 45.54 -3.64
C TYR A 793 8.96 45.15 -4.37
N GLU A 794 10.01 44.76 -3.65
CA GLU A 794 11.27 44.29 -4.24
C GLU A 794 11.06 43.03 -5.09
N ARG A 795 10.28 42.05 -4.62
CA ARG A 795 9.98 40.84 -5.40
C ARG A 795 9.10 41.15 -6.60
N LEU A 796 8.03 41.92 -6.40
CA LEU A 796 7.12 42.32 -7.48
C LEU A 796 7.88 43.09 -8.56
N GLU A 797 8.69 44.09 -8.16
CA GLU A 797 9.54 44.88 -9.04
C GLU A 797 10.55 43.98 -9.79
N SER A 798 11.15 43.00 -9.12
CA SER A 798 12.05 42.04 -9.79
C SER A 798 11.34 41.22 -10.85
N HIS A 799 10.10 40.77 -10.62
CA HIS A 799 9.36 39.96 -11.60
C HIS A 799 8.82 40.83 -12.74
N VAL A 800 8.31 42.02 -12.43
CA VAL A 800 7.84 42.99 -13.42
C VAL A 800 8.97 43.44 -14.34
N LYS A 801 10.19 43.65 -13.82
CA LYS A 801 11.38 43.95 -14.65
C LYS A 801 11.85 42.78 -15.50
N ALA A 802 11.59 41.55 -15.07
CA ALA A 802 12.04 40.34 -15.75
C ALA A 802 11.09 39.88 -16.86
N THR A 803 9.89 40.47 -16.97
CA THR A 803 8.89 40.05 -17.96
C THR A 803 8.13 41.23 -18.58
N SER A 804 7.23 40.95 -19.51
CA SER A 804 6.30 41.93 -20.09
C SER A 804 4.91 41.32 -20.29
N PRO A 805 3.85 42.14 -20.45
CA PRO A 805 2.50 41.64 -20.71
C PRO A 805 2.41 40.68 -21.90
N ASN A 806 3.18 40.94 -22.96
CA ASN A 806 3.22 40.09 -24.15
C ASN A 806 3.89 38.73 -23.90
N GLU A 807 4.94 38.70 -23.08
CA GLU A 807 5.60 37.46 -22.67
C GLU A 807 4.71 36.62 -21.75
N LEU A 808 4.04 37.27 -20.79
CA LEU A 808 3.06 36.63 -19.92
C LEU A 808 1.90 36.02 -20.71
N CYS A 809 1.33 36.80 -21.64
CA CYS A 809 0.27 36.32 -22.54
C CYS A 809 0.74 35.13 -23.39
N SER A 810 1.98 35.16 -23.87
CA SER A 810 2.58 34.07 -24.65
C SER A 810 2.80 32.81 -23.80
N ALA A 811 3.24 32.96 -22.55
CA ALA A 811 3.40 31.86 -21.61
C ALA A 811 2.04 31.19 -21.30
N VAL A 812 1.01 31.99 -21.01
CA VAL A 812 -0.35 31.52 -20.70
C VAL A 812 -0.99 30.85 -21.92
N LYS A 813 -0.84 31.40 -23.12
CA LYS A 813 -1.29 30.74 -24.37
C LYS A 813 -0.62 29.38 -24.57
N GLY A 814 0.69 29.33 -24.30
CA GLY A 814 1.53 28.14 -24.48
C GLY A 814 1.25 27.00 -23.51
N MET A 815 0.38 27.20 -22.51
CA MET A 815 0.22 26.22 -21.44
C MET A 815 -0.25 24.85 -21.94
N SER A 816 0.33 23.77 -21.43
CA SER A 816 -0.10 22.38 -21.73
C SER A 816 -1.25 21.93 -20.81
N ALA A 817 -1.91 20.81 -21.18
CA ALA A 817 -2.90 20.16 -20.32
C ALA A 817 -2.21 19.11 -19.42
N GLY A 818 -1.50 19.58 -18.39
CA GLY A 818 -0.85 18.70 -17.39
C GLY A 818 -1.85 18.07 -16.42
N ILE A 819 -1.46 17.02 -15.71
CA ILE A 819 -2.28 16.37 -14.65
C ILE A 819 -1.65 16.60 -13.28
N LEU A 820 -2.19 17.56 -12.52
CA LEU A 820 -1.67 17.92 -11.21
C LEU A 820 -2.79 17.98 -10.16
N GLY A 821 -2.50 17.56 -8.93
CA GLY A 821 -3.49 17.48 -7.84
C GLY A 821 -3.64 18.75 -7.02
N PHE A 822 -3.48 19.91 -7.66
CA PHE A 822 -3.61 21.21 -6.99
C PHE A 822 -5.05 21.69 -6.97
N LYS A 823 -5.42 22.34 -5.87
CA LYS A 823 -6.70 23.02 -5.75
C LYS A 823 -6.50 24.51 -5.51
N ILE A 824 -7.31 25.32 -6.17
CA ILE A 824 -7.36 26.78 -6.07
C ILE A 824 -8.78 27.26 -5.70
N GLY A 825 -8.88 28.29 -4.86
CA GLY A 825 -10.17 28.95 -4.58
C GLY A 825 -10.06 30.03 -3.50
N PRO A 826 -11.11 30.83 -3.27
CA PRO A 826 -11.10 31.87 -2.26
C PRO A 826 -11.08 31.28 -0.84
N THR A 827 -11.77 30.16 -0.63
CA THR A 827 -11.83 29.45 0.66
C THR A 827 -11.59 27.96 0.48
N ARG A 828 -11.25 27.24 1.56
CA ARG A 828 -11.05 25.78 1.53
C ARG A 828 -12.29 25.00 1.07
N LYS A 829 -13.49 25.56 1.22
CA LYS A 829 -14.76 24.91 0.83
C LYS A 829 -15.10 25.14 -0.64
N GLU A 830 -14.65 26.26 -1.20
CA GLU A 830 -14.94 26.70 -2.56
C GLU A 830 -13.70 26.52 -3.44
N THR A 831 -13.06 25.35 -3.37
CA THR A 831 -11.88 25.06 -4.20
C THR A 831 -12.25 24.24 -5.43
N ILE A 832 -11.61 24.57 -6.55
CA ILE A 832 -11.66 23.84 -7.82
C ILE A 832 -10.28 23.33 -8.16
N ASP A 833 -10.20 22.35 -9.05
CA ASP A 833 -8.91 21.83 -9.51
C ASP A 833 -8.18 22.90 -10.35
N LEU A 834 -6.89 23.11 -10.08
CA LEU A 834 -6.08 24.09 -10.79
C LEU A 834 -6.03 23.81 -12.29
N LYS A 835 -6.01 22.53 -12.69
CA LYS A 835 -6.05 22.15 -14.11
C LYS A 835 -7.36 22.59 -14.75
N GLU A 836 -8.48 22.35 -14.08
CA GLU A 836 -9.80 22.75 -14.56
C GLU A 836 -9.87 24.26 -14.70
N PHE A 837 -9.42 24.98 -13.67
CA PHE A 837 -9.34 26.44 -13.66
C PHE A 837 -8.52 27.01 -14.84
N LEU A 838 -7.35 26.43 -15.10
CA LEU A 838 -6.45 26.93 -16.14
C LEU A 838 -6.89 26.55 -17.55
N THR A 839 -7.49 25.37 -17.75
CA THR A 839 -7.65 24.79 -19.10
C THR A 839 -9.10 24.60 -19.55
N GLN A 840 -10.05 24.40 -18.64
CA GLN A 840 -11.44 24.10 -19.01
C GLN A 840 -12.27 25.39 -19.07
N PRO A 841 -12.91 25.70 -20.20
CA PRO A 841 -13.76 26.87 -20.32
C PRO A 841 -14.92 26.89 -19.31
N SER A 842 -15.44 25.72 -18.92
CA SER A 842 -16.49 25.59 -17.90
C SER A 842 -16.09 26.08 -16.51
N HIS A 843 -14.79 26.19 -16.22
CA HIS A 843 -14.22 26.58 -14.93
C HIS A 843 -13.29 27.79 -15.05
N PHE A 844 -13.52 28.66 -16.05
CA PHE A 844 -12.81 29.89 -16.44
C PHE A 844 -12.03 29.78 -17.75
N GLY A 845 -11.21 28.74 -17.91
CA GLY A 845 -10.38 28.57 -19.10
C GLY A 845 -9.35 29.70 -19.27
N PHE A 846 -8.51 29.94 -18.25
CA PHE A 846 -7.50 31.01 -18.28
C PHE A 846 -6.58 30.94 -19.51
N ARG A 847 -6.24 29.72 -19.95
CA ARG A 847 -5.49 29.46 -21.19
C ARG A 847 -6.23 29.94 -22.44
N SER A 848 -7.53 29.67 -22.56
CA SER A 848 -8.32 30.13 -23.70
C SER A 848 -8.34 31.66 -23.75
N THR A 849 -8.47 32.33 -22.61
CA THR A 849 -8.36 33.79 -22.52
C THR A 849 -7.01 34.29 -23.06
N GLY A 850 -5.89 33.73 -22.59
CA GLY A 850 -4.56 34.10 -23.10
C GLY A 850 -4.40 33.82 -24.59
N ARG A 851 -4.99 32.73 -25.09
CA ARG A 851 -5.00 32.40 -26.52
C ARG A 851 -5.76 33.42 -27.35
N SER A 852 -6.99 33.76 -26.96
CA SER A 852 -7.82 34.75 -27.66
C SER A 852 -7.17 36.13 -27.68
N LEU A 853 -6.60 36.57 -26.54
CA LEU A 853 -5.86 37.83 -26.46
C LEU A 853 -4.63 37.85 -27.38
N HIS A 854 -3.87 36.76 -27.42
CA HIS A 854 -2.71 36.67 -28.30
C HIS A 854 -3.09 36.61 -29.78
N GLU A 855 -4.18 35.92 -30.15
CA GLU A 855 -4.70 35.87 -31.52
C GLU A 855 -5.16 37.27 -31.95
N TYR A 856 -5.96 37.95 -31.11
CA TYR A 856 -6.40 39.34 -31.31
C TYR A 856 -5.24 40.32 -31.48
N ALA A 857 -4.15 40.15 -30.73
CA ALA A 857 -2.93 40.95 -30.86
C ALA A 857 -2.17 40.68 -32.17
N ARG A 858 -2.11 39.41 -32.60
CA ARG A 858 -1.27 38.95 -33.71
C ARG A 858 -1.89 39.23 -35.07
N GLU A 859 -3.21 39.14 -35.15
CA GLU A 859 -3.97 39.35 -36.39
C GLU A 859 -4.23 40.83 -36.67
N ASN A 860 -3.77 41.72 -35.78
CA ASN A 860 -4.00 43.16 -35.82
C ASN A 860 -5.51 43.53 -35.87
N GLU A 861 -6.40 42.65 -35.43
CA GLU A 861 -7.84 42.89 -35.35
C GLU A 861 -8.16 44.08 -34.42
N TYR A 862 -7.32 44.27 -33.38
CA TYR A 862 -7.42 45.43 -32.51
C TYR A 862 -7.12 46.74 -33.23
N GLU A 863 -6.24 46.77 -34.24
CA GLU A 863 -5.94 47.96 -35.02
C GLU A 863 -7.13 48.35 -35.89
N GLU A 864 -7.84 47.38 -36.47
CA GLU A 864 -9.07 47.63 -37.23
C GLU A 864 -10.16 48.24 -36.33
N THR A 865 -10.35 47.65 -35.15
CA THR A 865 -11.31 48.15 -34.15
C THR A 865 -10.92 49.52 -33.60
N LEU A 866 -9.63 49.73 -33.32
CA LEU A 866 -9.07 51.01 -32.87
C LEU A 866 -9.30 52.09 -33.92
N ASN A 867 -8.95 51.85 -35.18
CA ASN A 867 -9.15 52.80 -36.28
C ASN A 867 -10.63 53.14 -36.49
N GLY A 868 -11.51 52.14 -36.42
CA GLY A 868 -12.96 52.34 -36.51
C GLY A 868 -13.52 53.17 -35.35
N LEU A 869 -13.08 52.93 -34.12
CA LEU A 869 -13.48 53.72 -32.95
C LEU A 869 -12.91 55.13 -33.00
N MET A 870 -11.62 55.27 -33.28
CA MET A 870 -10.93 56.55 -33.42
C MET A 870 -11.65 57.41 -34.44
N GLY A 871 -11.96 56.90 -35.65
CA GLY A 871 -12.73 57.65 -36.64
C GLY A 871 -14.08 58.14 -36.12
N ASN A 872 -14.83 57.28 -35.42
CA ASN A 872 -16.13 57.66 -34.84
C ASN A 872 -16.00 58.72 -33.75
N PHE A 873 -15.02 58.60 -32.85
CA PHE A 873 -14.81 59.52 -31.74
C PHE A 873 -14.18 60.84 -32.19
N THR A 874 -13.24 60.83 -33.13
CA THR A 874 -12.70 62.05 -33.76
C THR A 874 -13.80 62.81 -34.51
N GLU A 875 -14.72 62.13 -35.19
CA GLU A 875 -15.89 62.78 -35.80
C GLU A 875 -16.82 63.42 -34.76
N LEU A 876 -17.03 62.76 -33.62
CA LEU A 876 -17.81 63.30 -32.49
C LEU A 876 -17.10 64.51 -31.87
N LYS A 877 -15.81 64.40 -31.55
CA LYS A 877 -14.98 65.50 -31.02
C LYS A 877 -15.02 66.70 -31.95
N ARG A 878 -14.76 66.50 -33.25
CA ARG A 878 -14.80 67.60 -34.24
C ARG A 878 -16.17 68.25 -34.36
N PHE A 879 -17.25 67.49 -34.18
CA PHE A 879 -18.60 68.03 -34.22
C PHE A 879 -18.89 68.94 -33.02
N TYR A 880 -18.36 68.59 -31.85
CA TYR A 880 -18.55 69.36 -30.61
C TYR A 880 -17.39 70.31 -30.27
N GLU A 881 -16.30 70.36 -31.06
CA GLU A 881 -15.11 71.19 -30.82
C GLU A 881 -15.42 72.69 -30.69
N SER A 882 -16.55 73.15 -31.23
CA SER A 882 -17.01 74.54 -31.13
C SER A 882 -18.02 74.80 -30.00
N ALA A 883 -18.37 73.80 -29.20
CA ALA A 883 -19.35 73.87 -28.13
C ALA A 883 -18.83 73.09 -26.90
N ASP A 884 -18.40 73.81 -25.87
CA ASP A 884 -17.88 73.23 -24.63
C ASP A 884 -19.02 72.69 -23.75
N SER A 885 -20.24 73.17 -23.96
CA SER A 885 -21.46 72.70 -23.28
C SER A 885 -22.66 72.63 -24.23
N PRO A 886 -23.67 71.77 -23.98
CA PRO A 886 -24.94 71.80 -24.71
C PRO A 886 -25.62 73.18 -24.73
N SER A 887 -25.31 74.07 -23.78
CA SER A 887 -25.82 75.45 -23.77
C SER A 887 -25.17 76.38 -24.81
N ASP A 888 -24.00 76.01 -25.36
CA ASP A 888 -23.33 76.76 -26.42
C ASP A 888 -23.95 76.48 -27.80
N ILE A 889 -24.78 75.44 -27.88
CA ILE A 889 -25.49 75.04 -29.09
C ILE A 889 -26.75 75.90 -29.20
N ASP A 890 -26.84 76.69 -30.28
CA ASP A 890 -28.02 77.51 -30.58
C ASP A 890 -29.19 76.65 -31.07
N LEU A 891 -29.87 76.01 -30.12
CA LEU A 891 -31.03 75.14 -30.36
C LEU A 891 -32.21 75.89 -31.00
N LEU A 892 -32.31 77.21 -30.83
CA LEU A 892 -33.35 78.03 -31.49
C LEU A 892 -33.10 78.09 -32.99
N THR A 893 -31.85 78.28 -33.40
CA THR A 893 -31.48 78.26 -34.83
C THR A 893 -31.69 76.88 -35.45
N VAL A 894 -31.42 75.80 -34.70
CA VAL A 894 -31.70 74.42 -35.15
C VAL A 894 -33.21 74.17 -35.32
N GLU A 895 -34.05 74.61 -34.38
CA GLU A 895 -35.52 74.50 -34.51
C GLU A 895 -36.05 75.28 -35.72
N ASN A 896 -35.60 76.53 -35.91
CA ASN A 896 -35.97 77.35 -37.06
C ASN A 896 -35.57 76.69 -38.40
N ALA A 897 -34.46 75.96 -38.43
CA ALA A 897 -34.02 75.23 -39.61
C ALA A 897 -34.95 74.04 -39.94
N TYR A 898 -35.45 73.31 -38.92
CA TYR A 898 -36.47 72.29 -39.12
C TYR A 898 -37.80 72.88 -39.62
N ASP A 899 -38.22 74.03 -39.11
CA ASP A 899 -39.44 74.72 -39.56
C ASP A 899 -39.38 75.16 -41.03
N SER A 900 -38.17 75.34 -41.58
CA SER A 900 -37.96 75.69 -42.99
C SER A 900 -38.10 74.51 -43.97
N LEU A 901 -38.15 73.27 -43.47
CA LEU A 901 -38.33 72.06 -44.28
C LEU A 901 -39.80 71.63 -44.32
N PRO A 902 -40.36 71.32 -45.51
CA PRO A 902 -41.76 70.91 -45.60
C PRO A 902 -41.99 69.54 -44.95
N SER A 903 -42.78 69.51 -43.88
CA SER A 903 -43.29 68.30 -43.19
C SER A 903 -42.31 67.56 -42.27
N ARG A 904 -41.26 68.22 -41.76
CA ARG A 904 -40.41 67.68 -40.69
C ARG A 904 -40.61 68.43 -39.39
N TYR A 905 -40.54 67.68 -38.29
CA TYR A 905 -40.60 68.22 -36.94
C TYR A 905 -39.25 68.01 -36.26
N PRO A 906 -38.86 68.87 -35.29
CA PRO A 906 -37.65 68.67 -34.52
C PRO A 906 -37.65 67.27 -33.88
N PRO A 907 -36.58 66.48 -34.05
CA PRO A 907 -36.47 65.15 -33.48
C PRO A 907 -36.43 65.21 -31.95
N GLU A 908 -36.67 64.06 -31.32
CA GLU A 908 -36.74 63.94 -29.87
C GLU A 908 -35.44 64.40 -29.19
N SER A 909 -34.28 64.20 -29.83
CA SER A 909 -32.97 64.61 -29.32
C SER A 909 -32.86 66.12 -29.08
N VAL A 910 -33.36 66.94 -30.01
CA VAL A 910 -33.36 68.41 -29.93
C VAL A 910 -34.27 68.89 -28.80
N LYS A 911 -35.41 68.23 -28.62
CA LYS A 911 -36.37 68.55 -27.55
C LYS A 911 -35.80 68.20 -26.18
N THR A 912 -35.22 67.00 -26.05
CA THR A 912 -34.62 66.55 -24.78
C THR A 912 -33.47 67.47 -24.37
N LEU A 913 -32.57 67.86 -25.28
CA LEU A 913 -31.47 68.79 -24.96
C LEU A 913 -31.95 70.18 -24.50
N LYS A 914 -33.09 70.65 -25.01
CA LYS A 914 -33.68 71.94 -24.63
C LYS A 914 -34.33 71.93 -23.25
N GLU A 915 -34.88 70.78 -22.86
CA GLU A 915 -35.61 70.60 -21.60
C GLU A 915 -34.71 70.22 -20.41
N LEU A 916 -33.40 70.02 -20.64
CA LEU A 916 -32.44 69.68 -19.58
C LEU A 916 -32.33 70.75 -18.51
N ASP A 917 -32.35 70.33 -17.25
CA ASP A 917 -32.05 71.17 -16.09
C ASP A 917 -30.54 71.41 -15.87
N GLU A 918 -30.17 72.20 -14.85
CA GLU A 918 -28.76 72.54 -14.59
C GLU A 918 -27.93 71.32 -14.15
N ASP A 919 -28.50 70.40 -13.38
CA ASP A 919 -27.80 69.20 -12.89
C ASP A 919 -27.60 68.20 -14.04
N GLU A 920 -28.62 68.01 -14.88
CA GLU A 920 -28.54 67.18 -16.08
C GLU A 920 -27.49 67.71 -17.06
N ARG A 921 -27.44 69.03 -17.30
CA ARG A 921 -26.41 69.65 -18.17
C ARG A 921 -24.99 69.36 -17.72
N GLU A 922 -24.72 69.42 -16.41
CA GLU A 922 -23.41 69.08 -15.86
C GLU A 922 -23.00 67.63 -16.16
N GLU A 923 -23.97 66.70 -16.24
CA GLU A 923 -23.69 65.31 -16.64
C GLU A 923 -23.34 65.18 -18.13
N TYR A 924 -23.94 66.00 -19.00
CA TYR A 924 -23.59 66.05 -20.42
C TYR A 924 -22.23 66.71 -20.67
N ASP A 925 -21.89 67.77 -19.93
CA ASP A 925 -20.56 68.39 -19.98
C ASP A 925 -19.48 67.36 -19.61
N LYS A 926 -19.69 66.62 -18.51
CA LYS A 926 -18.81 65.50 -18.12
C LYS A 926 -18.72 64.40 -19.19
N ALA A 927 -19.81 64.13 -19.91
CA ALA A 927 -19.81 63.17 -21.00
C ALA A 927 -18.99 63.67 -22.21
N LEU A 928 -19.03 64.97 -22.52
CA LEU A 928 -18.21 65.59 -23.57
C LEU A 928 -16.72 65.60 -23.18
N GLU A 929 -16.39 66.02 -21.95
CA GLU A 929 -15.02 65.94 -21.43
C GLU A 929 -14.48 64.49 -21.51
N ARG A 930 -15.34 63.50 -21.21
CA ARG A 930 -14.97 62.09 -21.31
C ARG A 930 -14.78 61.62 -22.75
N ILE A 931 -15.57 62.13 -23.69
CA ILE A 931 -15.38 61.87 -25.14
C ILE A 931 -14.04 62.42 -25.59
N ASP A 932 -13.66 63.61 -25.15
CA ASP A 932 -12.38 64.24 -25.50
C ASP A 932 -11.19 63.46 -24.94
N ASP A 933 -11.23 63.11 -23.64
CA ASP A 933 -10.21 62.28 -22.99
C ASP A 933 -10.06 60.91 -23.68
N ILE A 934 -11.18 60.25 -23.99
CA ILE A 934 -11.16 58.97 -24.71
C ILE A 934 -10.54 59.15 -26.10
N THR A 935 -10.88 60.23 -26.82
CA THR A 935 -10.36 60.48 -28.17
C THR A 935 -8.84 60.67 -28.14
N GLU A 936 -8.32 61.44 -27.20
CA GLU A 936 -6.87 61.66 -27.04
C GLU A 936 -6.15 60.36 -26.67
N ARG A 937 -6.72 59.58 -25.74
CA ARG A 937 -6.11 58.30 -25.33
C ARG A 937 -6.21 57.22 -26.40
N LEU A 938 -7.22 57.25 -27.28
CA LEU A 938 -7.27 56.41 -28.47
C LEU A 938 -6.14 56.78 -29.46
N GLU A 939 -5.82 58.06 -29.62
CA GLU A 939 -4.69 58.51 -30.47
C GLU A 939 -3.33 58.10 -29.89
N GLU A 940 -3.21 58.04 -28.57
CA GLU A 940 -2.00 57.62 -27.85
C GLU A 940 -1.89 56.10 -27.61
N SER A 941 -2.83 55.29 -28.12
CA SER A 941 -2.83 53.84 -27.94
C SER A 941 -1.86 53.14 -28.91
N TYR A 942 -0.70 52.70 -28.40
CA TYR A 942 0.33 52.04 -29.22
C TYR A 942 0.34 50.52 -29.09
N SER A 943 -0.40 49.96 -28.13
CA SER A 943 -0.50 48.52 -27.93
C SER A 943 -1.94 48.07 -27.75
N MET A 944 -2.20 46.79 -27.98
CA MET A 944 -3.48 46.17 -27.66
C MET A 944 -3.88 46.40 -26.20
N TRP A 945 -2.93 46.43 -25.27
CA TRP A 945 -3.22 46.59 -23.84
C TRP A 945 -3.69 48.00 -23.52
N ASP A 946 -3.02 49.02 -24.07
CA ASP A 946 -3.46 50.42 -23.96
C ASP A 946 -4.85 50.57 -24.56
N PHE A 947 -5.07 50.00 -25.74
CA PHE A 947 -6.37 49.99 -26.40
C PHE A 947 -7.45 49.31 -25.53
N LEU A 948 -7.20 48.15 -24.94
CA LEU A 948 -8.18 47.48 -24.08
C LEU A 948 -8.51 48.30 -22.83
N SER A 949 -7.52 48.97 -22.25
CA SER A 949 -7.75 49.89 -21.13
C SER A 949 -8.61 51.10 -21.54
N VAL A 950 -8.38 51.67 -22.72
CA VAL A 950 -9.23 52.76 -23.24
C VAL A 950 -10.61 52.25 -23.64
N TYR A 951 -10.70 51.01 -24.14
CA TYR A 951 -11.96 50.38 -24.51
C TYR A 951 -12.88 50.18 -23.29
N TYR A 952 -12.33 49.91 -22.10
CA TYR A 952 -13.11 49.89 -20.87
C TYR A 952 -13.85 51.22 -20.67
N ASP A 953 -13.18 52.35 -20.87
CA ASP A 953 -13.78 53.67 -20.74
C ASP A 953 -14.82 53.96 -21.83
N VAL A 954 -14.56 53.50 -23.06
CA VAL A 954 -15.55 53.50 -24.16
C VAL A 954 -16.79 52.69 -23.78
N ALA A 955 -16.63 51.53 -23.14
CA ALA A 955 -17.73 50.69 -22.71
C ALA A 955 -18.52 51.33 -21.56
N GLN A 956 -17.85 51.97 -20.59
CA GLN A 956 -18.50 52.74 -19.53
C GLN A 956 -19.29 53.92 -20.09
N LEU A 957 -18.77 54.60 -21.11
CA LEU A 957 -19.48 55.67 -21.80
C LEU A 957 -20.71 55.16 -22.58
N LYS A 958 -20.58 54.03 -23.29
CA LYS A 958 -21.65 53.48 -24.14
C LYS A 958 -22.74 52.71 -23.39
N TYR A 959 -22.36 52.05 -22.30
CA TYR A 959 -23.20 51.07 -21.61
C TYR A 959 -23.30 51.28 -20.09
N GLY A 960 -22.40 52.08 -19.52
CA GLY A 960 -22.35 52.39 -18.08
C GLY A 960 -23.11 53.67 -17.72
N SER A 961 -22.55 54.45 -16.80
CA SER A 961 -23.22 55.60 -16.17
C SER A 961 -23.55 56.74 -17.13
N PHE A 962 -22.80 56.88 -18.22
CA PHE A 962 -22.98 57.96 -19.21
C PHE A 962 -23.75 57.52 -20.47
N ARG A 963 -24.36 56.32 -20.43
CA ARG A 963 -25.00 55.69 -21.59
C ARG A 963 -26.07 56.56 -22.23
N ASP A 964 -26.93 57.16 -21.41
CA ASP A 964 -28.07 57.91 -21.91
C ASP A 964 -27.60 59.25 -22.48
N GLN A 965 -26.61 59.89 -21.84
CA GLN A 965 -25.97 61.10 -22.31
C GLN A 965 -25.25 60.86 -23.65
N PHE A 966 -24.47 59.80 -23.76
CA PHE A 966 -23.76 59.43 -24.99
C PHE A 966 -24.73 59.12 -26.14
N LYS A 967 -25.82 58.39 -25.88
CA LYS A 967 -26.84 58.10 -26.90
C LYS A 967 -27.52 59.37 -27.39
N LEU A 968 -27.85 60.29 -26.49
CA LEU A 968 -28.50 61.54 -26.85
C LEU A 968 -27.57 62.42 -27.70
N LEU A 969 -26.31 62.60 -27.28
CA LEU A 969 -25.30 63.35 -28.05
C LEU A 969 -25.09 62.74 -29.43
N LYS A 970 -24.94 61.41 -29.51
CA LYS A 970 -24.81 60.73 -30.80
C LYS A 970 -26.06 60.91 -31.69
N SER A 971 -27.25 60.78 -31.12
CA SER A 971 -28.51 60.93 -31.86
C SER A 971 -28.68 62.36 -32.37
N PHE A 972 -28.36 63.35 -31.53
CA PHE A 972 -28.41 64.77 -31.91
C PHE A 972 -27.44 65.10 -33.05
N ARG A 973 -26.22 64.57 -33.01
CA ARG A 973 -25.27 64.67 -34.14
C ARG A 973 -25.85 64.06 -35.42
N ASP A 974 -26.41 62.85 -35.34
CA ASP A 974 -26.95 62.15 -36.50
C ASP A 974 -28.16 62.90 -37.09
N ASP A 975 -29.04 63.41 -36.24
CA ASP A 975 -30.18 64.25 -36.61
C ASP A 975 -29.73 65.56 -37.29
N LEU A 976 -28.66 66.20 -36.80
CA LEU A 976 -28.11 67.41 -37.43
C LEU A 976 -27.40 67.13 -38.76
N LYS A 977 -26.69 66.01 -38.88
CA LYS A 977 -26.12 65.58 -40.18
C LYS A 977 -27.22 65.31 -41.20
N GLU A 978 -28.32 64.70 -40.77
CA GLU A 978 -29.49 64.45 -41.63
C GLU A 978 -30.17 65.76 -42.03
N LEU A 979 -30.35 66.69 -41.09
CA LEU A 979 -30.87 68.03 -41.35
C LEU A 979 -30.00 68.78 -42.37
N ASP A 980 -28.68 68.79 -42.21
CA ASP A 980 -27.76 69.45 -43.14
C ASP A 980 -27.85 68.85 -44.56
N GLY A 981 -27.89 67.52 -44.66
CA GLY A 981 -28.07 66.83 -45.94
C GLY A 981 -29.39 67.19 -46.64
N GLU A 982 -30.46 67.33 -45.88
CA GLU A 982 -31.76 67.74 -46.41
C GLU A 982 -31.86 69.21 -46.75
N LEU A 983 -31.27 70.09 -45.95
CA LEU A 983 -31.17 71.50 -46.27
C LEU A 983 -30.35 71.69 -47.55
N LEU A 984 -29.24 70.96 -47.73
CA LEU A 984 -28.47 70.97 -48.98
C LEU A 984 -29.27 70.43 -50.17
N ALA A 985 -30.05 69.35 -49.97
CA ALA A 985 -30.96 68.83 -50.99
C ALA A 985 -32.03 69.87 -51.36
N ARG A 986 -32.62 70.54 -50.36
CA ARG A 986 -33.63 71.57 -50.55
C ARG A 986 -33.07 72.82 -51.21
N ILE A 987 -31.85 73.23 -50.84
CA ILE A 987 -31.12 74.32 -51.51
C ILE A 987 -30.87 73.92 -52.97
N THR A 988 -30.49 72.68 -53.24
CA THR A 988 -30.26 72.19 -54.62
C THR A 988 -31.56 72.15 -55.43
N GLU A 989 -32.67 71.71 -54.82
CA GLU A 989 -34.01 71.75 -55.43
C GLU A 989 -34.44 73.19 -55.73
N LEU A 990 -34.33 74.10 -54.76
CA LEU A 990 -34.65 75.51 -54.95
C LEU A 990 -33.75 76.15 -56.01
N GLN A 991 -32.47 75.79 -56.08
CA GLN A 991 -31.56 76.24 -57.14
C GLN A 991 -31.89 75.64 -58.52
N GLN A 992 -32.57 74.49 -58.60
CA GLN A 992 -33.07 73.91 -59.85
C GLN A 992 -34.44 74.47 -60.26
N GLU A 993 -35.32 74.76 -59.30
CA GLU A 993 -36.60 75.44 -59.52
C GLU A 993 -36.41 76.90 -59.93
N ILE A 994 -35.36 77.55 -59.40
CA ILE A 994 -34.90 78.87 -59.81
C ILE A 994 -33.91 78.70 -60.98
N GLU A 995 -34.39 78.56 -62.22
CA GLU A 995 -33.55 78.54 -63.44
C GLU A 995 -32.76 79.86 -63.62
N ILE A 996 -31.69 80.09 -62.84
CA ILE A 996 -30.82 81.26 -62.99
C ILE A 996 -29.37 80.81 -63.11
N ASN A 997 -28.84 80.96 -64.32
CA ASN A 997 -27.40 80.94 -64.58
C ASN A 997 -26.85 82.37 -64.35
N ILE A 998 -26.25 82.58 -63.18
CA ILE A 998 -25.79 83.90 -62.69
C ILE A 998 -24.78 84.56 -63.64
N ASP A 999 -24.08 83.78 -64.47
CA ASP A 999 -23.05 84.31 -65.38
C ASP A 999 -23.57 84.78 -66.74
N THR A 1000 -24.86 84.60 -67.07
CA THR A 1000 -25.36 84.90 -68.44
C THR A 1000 -26.68 85.68 -68.54
N GLN A 1001 -27.38 85.99 -67.44
CA GLN A 1001 -28.65 86.73 -67.52
C GLN A 1001 -28.54 88.23 -67.15
N PRO A 1002 -29.28 89.15 -67.83
CA PRO A 1002 -29.25 90.58 -67.55
C PRO A 1002 -29.84 90.92 -66.17
N PHE A 1003 -29.17 91.81 -65.43
CA PHE A 1003 -29.46 92.25 -64.06
C PHE A 1003 -30.93 92.63 -63.76
N VAL A 1004 -31.70 93.05 -64.76
CA VAL A 1004 -33.11 93.45 -64.62
C VAL A 1004 -34.02 92.26 -64.30
N ASN A 1005 -33.73 91.07 -64.84
CA ASN A 1005 -34.52 89.87 -64.54
C ASN A 1005 -34.22 89.32 -63.15
N CYS A 1006 -32.98 89.47 -62.65
CA CYS A 1006 -32.64 89.09 -61.28
C CYS A 1006 -33.35 89.98 -60.25
N GLN A 1007 -33.58 91.27 -60.54
CA GLN A 1007 -34.35 92.16 -59.65
C GLN A 1007 -35.85 91.81 -59.62
N GLN A 1008 -36.43 91.40 -60.75
CA GLN A 1008 -37.83 91.00 -60.82
C GLN A 1008 -38.05 89.70 -60.03
N VAL A 1009 -37.19 88.69 -60.23
CA VAL A 1009 -37.28 87.42 -59.49
C VAL A 1009 -36.96 87.61 -58.00
N ALA A 1010 -36.00 88.48 -57.63
CA ALA A 1010 -35.75 88.79 -56.23
C ALA A 1010 -36.93 89.54 -55.57
N SER A 1011 -37.68 90.36 -56.33
CA SER A 1011 -38.90 91.01 -55.86
C SER A 1011 -40.04 90.01 -55.69
N ASP A 1012 -40.23 89.11 -56.67
CA ASP A 1012 -41.28 88.08 -56.61
C ASP A 1012 -40.97 87.05 -55.49
N PHE A 1013 -39.70 86.75 -55.24
CA PHE A 1013 -39.27 85.88 -54.13
C PHE A 1013 -39.40 86.56 -52.75
N LEU A 1014 -39.22 87.89 -52.68
CA LEU A 1014 -39.49 88.67 -51.47
C LEU A 1014 -41.00 88.75 -51.18
N ASP A 1015 -41.82 88.89 -52.22
CA ASP A 1015 -43.29 88.88 -52.08
C ASP A 1015 -43.81 87.49 -51.65
N ASP A 1016 -43.21 86.39 -52.13
CA ASP A 1016 -43.57 85.02 -51.70
C ASP A 1016 -43.07 84.69 -50.27
N LEU A 1017 -41.96 85.29 -49.82
CA LEU A 1017 -41.48 85.20 -48.44
C LEU A 1017 -42.34 86.00 -47.45
N GLU A 1018 -42.92 87.13 -47.84
CA GLU A 1018 -43.84 87.91 -46.99
C GLU A 1018 -45.22 87.25 -46.81
N VAL A 1019 -45.59 86.29 -47.67
CA VAL A 1019 -46.82 85.49 -47.53
C VAL A 1019 -46.63 84.29 -46.57
N SER A 1020 -45.39 84.01 -46.15
CA SER A 1020 -45.03 82.87 -45.28
C SER A 1020 -44.43 83.30 -43.92
N GLN A 1021 -44.94 84.38 -43.31
CA GLN A 1021 -44.76 84.71 -41.89
C GLN A 1021 -45.94 84.24 -41.03
#